data_AF-A0A6G2V183-F1
#
_entry.id   AF-A0A6G2V183-F1
#
_cell.length_a   1.000
_cell.length_b   1.000
_cell.length_c   1.000
_cell.angle_alpha   90.00
_cell.angle_beta   90.00
_cell.angle_gamma   90.00
#
_symmetry.space_group_name_H-M   'P 1'
#
loop_
_entity.id
_entity.type
_entity.pdbx_description
1 polymer ?
#
loop_
_entity_poly.entity_id
_entity_poly.type
_entity_poly.pdbx_seq_one_letter_code
_entity_poly.pdbx_strand_id
1 'polypeptide(L)'
;MHDDRSLVEARLKRVLDERIRPAVYPESVPLDVAVWNAPGEPVPVAEGLAGPTAPIAVGDRWGAPWGTSWFKVSGTVPEAWAGRTVEALLDLGFDENMPGFQCEGLVYRPDGTPVKGLNPRNQWVRVGAPVAGGEEVLLHIEAASNPVILDYHPFLPTQLGDKETAGSEPQYTLARMDLAVFDEDVWNLVQDLEVLGELMQELPVEGARRWDLLRAVGRALDAVDLQDVGGTAAAARAELADVLATPAVPSAHRISAVGHAHIDSAWLWPLRETVRKVARTTSNMTALLEDQPDFVFAMSQAQQFAWIKEHRPEVYAKVKAAVAEGRFVPSGGMWVESDTNMPGSEAMARQFVHGKRFFLDEFGIENDEAWLPDTFGFAAGLPQIIKAAGSKWLLTQKISWSQTNKFPHHTFNWEGIDGTRIFTHFPPVDTYNCSMKGSEIAHAATNFKDKGVAKHSLAPTGWGDGGGGTTREMIAKAARLRSLEGSATVSWETPADFFTKAEAEYPNAPVWVGELYLELHRATLTSQAKTKQGNRRSEHLLREAELWAATAAVRTGFAYPYEQLDRIWKTVLLHQFHDILPGSSIAWVHREAEKTYAAVAEELTGIIDAAQRALAGDPAGGRALVFNAAPHARGGVPSGAAA
;
A
#
# COMPACT_ATOMS: atom_id res chain seq x y z
N MET A 1 41.63 25.07 9.78
CA MET A 1 40.34 25.20 9.07
C MET A 1 39.35 25.75 10.08
N HIS A 2 38.61 26.81 9.76
CA HIS A 2 37.50 27.23 10.63
C HIS A 2 36.37 26.21 10.48
N ASP A 3 35.81 25.74 11.60
CA ASP A 3 34.60 24.92 11.58
C ASP A 3 33.41 25.82 11.22
N ASP A 4 32.98 25.74 9.96
CA ASP A 4 31.83 26.44 9.39
C ASP A 4 30.69 25.48 9.04
N ARG A 5 30.71 24.24 9.58
CA ARG A 5 29.77 23.17 9.23
C ARG A 5 28.32 23.61 9.45
N SER A 6 28.00 24.15 10.62
CA SER A 6 26.64 24.56 10.95
C SER A 6 26.12 25.66 10.02
N LEU A 7 27.00 26.52 9.51
CA LEU A 7 26.65 27.58 8.56
C LEU A 7 26.30 26.98 7.19
N VAL A 8 27.09 26.01 6.69
CA VAL A 8 26.82 25.35 5.41
C VAL A 8 25.57 24.47 5.50
N GLU A 9 25.38 23.73 6.57
CA GLU A 9 24.17 22.91 6.80
C GLU A 9 22.90 23.78 6.87
N ALA A 10 22.94 24.88 7.60
CA ALA A 10 21.82 25.83 7.65
C ALA A 10 21.58 26.52 6.30
N ARG A 11 22.64 26.86 5.57
CA ARG A 11 22.54 27.42 4.21
C ARG A 11 21.93 26.41 3.25
N LEU A 12 22.36 25.15 3.27
CA LEU A 12 21.83 24.08 2.44
C LEU A 12 20.32 24.01 2.62
N LYS A 13 19.84 23.83 3.85
CA LYS A 13 18.40 23.74 4.15
C LYS A 13 17.63 24.94 3.59
N ARG A 14 18.08 26.15 3.93
CA ARG A 14 17.41 27.39 3.51
C ARG A 14 17.39 27.56 1.99
N VAL A 15 18.52 27.37 1.31
CA VAL A 15 18.63 27.56 -0.14
C VAL A 15 17.87 26.48 -0.90
N LEU A 16 17.95 25.23 -0.44
CA LEU A 16 17.22 24.10 -1.03
C LEU A 16 15.71 24.32 -0.98
N ASP A 17 15.17 24.66 0.20
CA ASP A 17 13.73 24.76 0.41
C ASP A 17 13.14 26.07 -0.13
N GLU A 18 13.85 27.21 0.03
CA GLU A 18 13.28 28.52 -0.32
C GLU A 18 13.67 29.03 -1.72
N ARG A 19 14.65 28.40 -2.40
CA ARG A 19 15.14 28.88 -3.70
C ARG A 19 15.23 27.79 -4.77
N ILE A 20 15.89 26.66 -4.49
CA ILE A 20 16.12 25.63 -5.51
C ILE A 20 14.84 24.83 -5.80
N ARG A 21 14.17 24.31 -4.78
CA ARG A 21 12.95 23.50 -4.97
C ARG A 21 11.80 24.28 -5.64
N PRO A 22 11.53 25.55 -5.28
CA PRO A 22 10.53 26.35 -6.00
C PRO A 22 10.88 26.58 -7.48
N ALA A 23 12.17 26.59 -7.83
CA ALA A 23 12.64 26.81 -9.20
C ALA A 23 12.51 25.57 -10.12
N VAL A 24 12.06 24.42 -9.60
CA VAL A 24 11.76 23.22 -10.42
C VAL A 24 10.71 23.53 -11.50
N TYR A 25 9.79 24.46 -11.20
CA TYR A 25 8.78 24.94 -12.14
C TYR A 25 8.93 26.44 -12.35
N PRO A 26 9.87 26.88 -13.22
CA PRO A 26 10.20 28.30 -13.37
C PRO A 26 9.10 29.11 -14.07
N GLU A 27 8.28 28.45 -14.88
CA GLU A 27 7.21 29.07 -15.67
C GLU A 27 5.93 28.26 -15.54
N SER A 28 4.79 28.94 -15.35
CA SER A 28 3.47 28.31 -15.35
C SER A 28 2.38 29.22 -15.91
N VAL A 29 1.31 28.61 -16.40
CA VAL A 29 0.07 29.28 -16.83
C VAL A 29 -1.15 28.56 -16.22
N PRO A 30 -2.18 29.28 -15.78
CA PRO A 30 -3.36 28.66 -15.19
C PRO A 30 -4.15 27.86 -16.23
N LEU A 31 -4.77 26.76 -15.78
CA LEU A 31 -5.72 25.95 -16.54
C LEU A 31 -7.15 26.40 -16.26
N ASP A 32 -8.04 26.21 -17.24
CA ASP A 32 -9.49 26.33 -17.03
C ASP A 32 -10.02 25.11 -16.29
N VAL A 33 -10.84 25.34 -15.27
CA VAL A 33 -11.35 24.27 -14.41
C VAL A 33 -12.87 24.37 -14.26
N ALA A 34 -13.53 23.23 -14.39
CA ALA A 34 -14.93 23.06 -14.08
C ALA A 34 -15.10 21.80 -13.21
N VAL A 35 -16.17 21.75 -12.42
CA VAL A 35 -16.45 20.65 -11.49
C VAL A 35 -17.90 20.20 -11.60
N TRP A 36 -18.11 18.90 -11.49
CA TRP A 36 -19.40 18.28 -11.23
C TRP A 36 -19.32 17.50 -9.92
N ASN A 37 -20.29 17.70 -9.01
CA ASN A 37 -20.36 16.91 -7.78
C ASN A 37 -21.33 15.75 -7.99
N ALA A 38 -20.81 14.52 -7.97
CA ALA A 38 -21.62 13.33 -8.17
C ALA A 38 -22.58 13.12 -6.98
N PRO A 39 -23.84 12.72 -7.23
CA PRO A 39 -24.82 12.55 -6.16
C PRO A 39 -24.55 11.25 -5.38
N GLY A 40 -24.28 11.38 -4.08
CA GLY A 40 -24.31 10.25 -3.15
C GLY A 40 -23.09 9.32 -3.21
N GLU A 41 -23.05 8.39 -4.14
CA GLU A 41 -22.00 7.37 -4.28
C GLU A 41 -21.11 7.63 -5.50
N PRO A 42 -19.88 7.06 -5.55
CA PRO A 42 -19.04 7.11 -6.75
C PRO A 42 -19.77 6.50 -7.94
N VAL A 43 -19.67 7.17 -9.10
CA VAL A 43 -20.32 6.75 -10.35
C VAL A 43 -19.33 6.03 -11.27
N PRO A 44 -19.79 5.23 -12.25
CA PRO A 44 -18.92 4.69 -13.28
C PRO A 44 -18.17 5.78 -14.05
N VAL A 45 -16.95 5.49 -14.53
CA VAL A 45 -16.07 6.46 -15.19
C VAL A 45 -16.76 7.16 -16.36
N ALA A 46 -17.50 6.43 -17.21
CA ALA A 46 -18.21 7.00 -18.35
C ALA A 46 -19.27 8.05 -17.94
N GLU A 47 -19.95 7.85 -16.81
CA GLU A 47 -20.89 8.82 -16.26
C GLU A 47 -20.15 10.04 -15.67
N GLY A 48 -19.04 9.78 -14.96
CA GLY A 48 -18.07 10.77 -14.50
C GLY A 48 -17.65 11.78 -15.56
N LEU A 49 -17.17 11.25 -16.70
CA LEU A 49 -16.70 12.03 -17.84
C LEU A 49 -17.82 12.82 -18.53
N ALA A 50 -19.06 12.30 -18.51
CA ALA A 50 -20.22 12.93 -19.14
C ALA A 50 -20.99 13.90 -18.21
N GLY A 51 -20.57 13.99 -16.94
CA GLY A 51 -21.27 14.77 -15.92
C GLY A 51 -21.39 16.26 -16.25
N PRO A 52 -22.49 16.93 -15.87
CA PRO A 52 -22.68 18.36 -16.12
C PRO A 52 -21.76 19.19 -15.21
N THR A 53 -20.74 19.81 -15.79
CA THR A 53 -19.76 20.63 -15.05
C THR A 53 -20.16 22.10 -14.96
N ALA A 54 -19.85 22.75 -13.84
CA ALA A 54 -19.90 24.21 -13.67
C ALA A 54 -18.50 24.77 -13.38
N PRO A 55 -18.18 26.02 -13.75
CA PRO A 55 -16.86 26.61 -13.48
C PRO A 55 -16.50 26.61 -11.99
N ILE A 56 -15.22 26.39 -11.67
CA ILE A 56 -14.64 26.54 -10.32
C ILE A 56 -13.24 27.17 -10.44
N ALA A 57 -12.85 28.00 -9.48
CA ALA A 57 -11.55 28.64 -9.46
C ALA A 57 -10.64 28.10 -8.34
N VAL A 58 -9.33 28.26 -8.53
CA VAL A 58 -8.37 28.12 -7.43
C VAL A 58 -8.75 29.09 -6.30
N GLY A 59 -8.79 28.59 -5.08
CA GLY A 59 -9.29 29.30 -3.90
C GLY A 59 -10.74 28.96 -3.53
N ASP A 60 -11.51 28.33 -4.41
CA ASP A 60 -12.88 27.90 -4.09
C ASP A 60 -12.89 26.64 -3.23
N ARG A 61 -13.89 26.54 -2.34
CA ARG A 61 -14.11 25.37 -1.50
C ARG A 61 -14.87 24.28 -2.24
N TRP A 62 -14.49 23.02 -2.02
CA TRP A 62 -15.13 21.86 -2.65
C TRP A 62 -15.12 20.62 -1.74
N GLY A 63 -15.87 19.59 -2.16
CA GLY A 63 -15.80 18.25 -1.58
C GLY A 63 -16.49 18.10 -0.22
N ALA A 64 -17.76 17.72 -0.22
CA ALA A 64 -18.43 17.25 0.99
C ALA A 64 -17.76 15.96 1.51
N PRO A 65 -17.73 15.68 2.83
CA PRO A 65 -17.12 14.48 3.36
C PRO A 65 -17.63 13.22 2.67
N TRP A 66 -16.70 12.33 2.29
CA TRP A 66 -16.99 11.06 1.60
C TRP A 66 -17.61 11.18 0.21
N GLY A 67 -17.68 12.41 -0.32
CA GLY A 67 -18.20 12.75 -1.63
C GLY A 67 -17.26 12.41 -2.78
N THR A 68 -17.78 12.61 -3.99
CA THR A 68 -17.02 12.47 -5.24
C THR A 68 -17.29 13.67 -6.13
N SER A 69 -16.23 14.29 -6.60
CA SER A 69 -16.27 15.42 -7.53
C SER A 69 -15.48 15.07 -8.78
N TRP A 70 -16.05 15.34 -9.95
CA TRP A 70 -15.38 15.19 -11.23
C TRP A 70 -14.94 16.57 -11.72
N PHE A 71 -13.63 16.79 -11.75
CA PHE A 71 -13.07 18.00 -12.35
C PHE A 71 -12.80 17.77 -13.82
N LYS A 72 -13.09 18.78 -14.63
CA LYS A 72 -12.64 18.90 -16.02
C LYS A 72 -11.61 20.02 -16.07
N VAL A 73 -10.40 19.69 -16.51
CA VAL A 73 -9.26 20.61 -16.55
C VAL A 73 -8.80 20.72 -17.99
N SER A 74 -8.74 21.96 -18.51
CA SER A 74 -8.37 22.22 -19.90
C SER A 74 -7.47 23.42 -20.09
N GLY A 75 -6.67 23.41 -21.15
CA GLY A 75 -5.87 24.54 -21.59
C GLY A 75 -4.93 24.16 -22.72
N THR A 76 -4.12 25.11 -23.17
CA THR A 76 -3.22 24.92 -24.31
C THR A 76 -1.79 25.14 -23.86
N VAL A 77 -0.87 24.26 -24.26
CA VAL A 77 0.57 24.46 -24.03
C VAL A 77 1.03 25.70 -24.82
N PRO A 78 1.62 26.73 -24.17
CA PRO A 78 2.15 27.89 -24.87
C PRO A 78 3.18 27.53 -25.94
N GLU A 79 3.07 28.16 -27.12
CA GLU A 79 4.02 27.99 -28.24
C GLU A 79 5.47 28.24 -27.84
N ALA A 80 5.70 29.17 -26.90
CA ALA A 80 7.04 29.50 -26.40
C ALA A 80 7.72 28.35 -25.64
N TRP A 81 6.97 27.32 -25.22
CA TRP A 81 7.50 26.18 -24.49
C TRP A 81 7.88 24.99 -25.40
N ALA A 82 7.81 25.15 -26.73
CA ALA A 82 8.27 24.15 -27.67
C ALA A 82 9.69 23.65 -27.34
N GLY A 83 9.88 22.33 -27.32
CA GLY A 83 11.15 21.69 -26.97
C GLY A 83 11.40 21.47 -25.47
N ARG A 84 10.49 21.93 -24.59
CA ARG A 84 10.62 21.80 -23.13
C ARG A 84 9.83 20.59 -22.60
N THR A 85 10.09 20.20 -21.36
CA THR A 85 9.22 19.24 -20.63
C THR A 85 8.11 20.02 -19.93
N VAL A 86 6.86 19.60 -20.10
CA VAL A 86 5.69 20.27 -19.49
C VAL A 86 4.87 19.28 -18.68
N GLU A 87 4.47 19.70 -17.48
CA GLU A 87 3.61 18.96 -16.57
C GLU A 87 2.39 19.79 -16.18
N ALA A 88 1.23 19.16 -16.02
CA ALA A 88 0.08 19.75 -15.36
C ALA A 88 0.21 19.54 -13.85
N LEU A 89 0.19 20.62 -13.08
CA LEU A 89 0.26 20.64 -11.61
C LEU A 89 -1.14 20.81 -11.05
N LEU A 90 -1.64 19.75 -10.42
CA LEU A 90 -3.02 19.58 -10.02
C LEU A 90 -3.08 19.33 -8.50
N ASP A 91 -3.25 20.41 -7.73
CA ASP A 91 -3.38 20.39 -6.28
C ASP A 91 -4.84 20.63 -5.87
N LEU A 92 -5.46 19.56 -5.37
CA LEU A 92 -6.85 19.55 -4.94
C LEU A 92 -7.07 20.20 -3.56
N GLY A 93 -6.02 20.77 -2.95
CA GLY A 93 -6.06 21.32 -1.59
C GLY A 93 -5.44 20.37 -0.57
N PHE A 94 -4.32 19.75 -0.93
CA PHE A 94 -3.67 18.73 -0.14
C PHE A 94 -2.93 19.28 1.09
N ASP A 95 -3.00 18.55 2.21
CA ASP A 95 -1.97 18.58 3.24
C ASP A 95 -0.79 17.68 2.82
N GLU A 96 0.40 18.24 2.67
CA GLU A 96 1.58 17.49 2.20
C GLU A 96 1.99 16.29 3.08
N ASN A 97 1.55 16.25 4.34
CA ASN A 97 1.94 15.23 5.32
C ASN A 97 0.94 14.07 5.42
N MET A 98 -0.16 14.10 4.66
CA MET A 98 -1.21 13.08 4.73
C MET A 98 -1.47 12.33 3.40
N PRO A 99 -0.46 11.72 2.75
CA PRO A 99 -0.71 10.83 1.59
C PRO A 99 -1.60 9.65 1.98
N GLY A 100 -2.69 9.41 1.26
CA GLY A 100 -3.61 8.30 1.55
C GLY A 100 -4.65 8.57 2.64
N PHE A 101 -4.67 9.76 3.28
CA PHE A 101 -5.53 10.03 4.44
C PHE A 101 -6.52 11.19 4.27
N GLN A 102 -6.64 11.73 3.05
CA GLN A 102 -7.43 12.93 2.75
C GLN A 102 -8.02 12.88 1.34
N CYS A 103 -8.37 14.02 0.75
CA CYS A 103 -8.75 14.09 -0.64
C CYS A 103 -7.67 13.54 -1.57
N GLU A 104 -8.10 12.83 -2.62
CA GLU A 104 -7.23 12.19 -3.60
C GLU A 104 -7.94 12.15 -4.95
N GLY A 105 -7.21 12.03 -6.06
CA GLY A 105 -7.79 12.04 -7.40
C GLY A 105 -7.31 10.89 -8.28
N LEU A 106 -8.10 10.46 -9.25
CA LEU A 106 -7.63 9.66 -10.39
C LEU A 106 -7.83 10.46 -11.68
N VAL A 107 -6.74 10.71 -12.40
CA VAL A 107 -6.76 11.46 -13.66
C VAL A 107 -7.07 10.52 -14.80
N TYR A 108 -8.00 10.92 -15.66
CA TYR A 108 -8.40 10.25 -16.88
C TYR A 108 -8.24 11.17 -18.09
N ARG A 109 -7.96 10.55 -19.23
CA ARG A 109 -8.12 11.18 -20.54
C ARG A 109 -9.60 11.21 -20.93
N PRO A 110 -10.00 11.99 -21.96
CA PRO A 110 -11.39 12.07 -22.40
C PRO A 110 -11.99 10.74 -22.87
N ASP A 111 -11.15 9.78 -23.26
CA ASP A 111 -11.54 8.43 -23.67
C ASP A 111 -11.72 7.44 -22.50
N GLY A 112 -11.51 7.89 -21.26
CA GLY A 112 -11.57 7.04 -20.06
C GLY A 112 -10.29 6.27 -19.76
N THR A 113 -9.20 6.51 -20.49
CA THR A 113 -7.90 5.92 -20.16
C THR A 113 -7.37 6.51 -18.85
N PRO A 114 -7.06 5.67 -17.83
CA PRO A 114 -6.47 6.15 -16.58
C PRO A 114 -5.03 6.61 -16.84
N VAL A 115 -4.68 7.78 -16.32
CA VAL A 115 -3.35 8.37 -16.45
C VAL A 115 -2.55 8.10 -15.19
N LYS A 116 -2.97 8.69 -14.07
CA LYS A 116 -2.23 8.69 -12.81
C LYS A 116 -3.12 9.12 -11.66
N GLY A 117 -2.86 8.63 -10.45
CA GLY A 117 -3.52 9.06 -9.21
C GLY A 117 -2.86 10.29 -8.58
N LEU A 118 -3.65 11.28 -8.20
CA LEU A 118 -3.23 12.47 -7.47
C LEU A 118 -3.27 12.22 -5.96
N ASN A 119 -2.20 12.67 -5.29
CA ASN A 119 -2.08 12.75 -3.85
C ASN A 119 -1.02 13.83 -3.52
N PRO A 120 -0.82 14.20 -2.24
CA PRO A 120 0.05 15.32 -1.86
C PRO A 120 1.50 15.18 -2.32
N ARG A 121 1.99 13.94 -2.52
CA ARG A 121 3.35 13.63 -2.97
C ARG A 121 3.40 13.20 -4.45
N ASN A 122 2.30 13.34 -5.18
CA ASN A 122 2.21 13.09 -6.62
C ASN A 122 1.12 13.97 -7.25
N GLN A 123 1.44 15.25 -7.43
CA GLN A 123 0.50 16.29 -7.92
C GLN A 123 0.66 16.61 -9.41
N TRP A 124 1.56 15.93 -10.11
CA TRP A 124 1.94 16.24 -11.48
C TRP A 124 1.44 15.20 -12.47
N VAL A 125 1.12 15.65 -13.68
CA VAL A 125 0.78 14.80 -14.83
C VAL A 125 1.63 15.24 -16.02
N ARG A 126 2.43 14.34 -16.58
CA ARG A 126 3.26 14.65 -17.75
C ARG A 126 2.38 14.93 -18.97
N VAL A 127 2.57 16.09 -19.60
CA VAL A 127 1.92 16.46 -20.86
C VAL A 127 2.80 16.04 -22.04
N GLY A 128 4.10 16.38 -21.98
CA GLY A 128 5.08 15.98 -22.99
C GLY A 128 6.52 16.26 -22.57
N ALA A 129 7.46 15.53 -23.19
CA ALA A 129 8.91 15.62 -22.96
C ALA A 129 9.67 15.15 -24.22
N PRO A 130 9.95 16.03 -25.20
CA PRO A 130 9.56 17.44 -25.25
C PRO A 130 8.12 17.65 -25.74
N VAL A 131 7.56 18.84 -25.50
CA VAL A 131 6.33 19.33 -26.16
C VAL A 131 6.63 20.03 -27.49
N ALA A 132 5.67 20.07 -28.39
CA ALA A 132 5.72 20.81 -29.65
C ALA A 132 5.34 22.30 -29.49
N GLY A 133 4.53 22.66 -28.49
CA GLY A 133 3.84 23.94 -28.42
C GLY A 133 2.48 23.86 -29.11
N GLY A 134 1.45 24.46 -28.49
CA GLY A 134 0.09 24.45 -29.01
C GLY A 134 -0.73 23.18 -28.72
N GLU A 135 -0.19 22.21 -27.97
CA GLU A 135 -0.96 21.02 -27.60
C GLU A 135 -2.17 21.36 -26.71
N GLU A 136 -3.33 20.84 -27.09
CA GLU A 136 -4.55 20.92 -26.29
C GLU A 136 -4.51 19.88 -25.17
N VAL A 137 -4.58 20.35 -23.93
CA VAL A 137 -4.67 19.54 -22.74
C VAL A 137 -6.12 19.46 -22.31
N LEU A 138 -6.64 18.25 -22.18
CA LEU A 138 -7.95 17.98 -21.59
C LEU A 138 -7.87 16.75 -20.68
N LEU A 139 -8.02 16.99 -19.38
CA LEU A 139 -7.96 15.97 -18.34
C LEU A 139 -9.25 15.99 -17.52
N HIS A 140 -9.63 14.82 -17.01
CA HIS A 140 -10.69 14.68 -16.03
C HIS A 140 -10.13 14.10 -14.74
N ILE A 141 -10.62 14.53 -13.58
CA ILE A 141 -10.16 14.05 -12.28
C ILE A 141 -11.36 13.51 -11.51
N GLU A 142 -11.39 12.20 -11.27
CA GLU A 142 -12.27 11.59 -10.25
C GLU A 142 -11.68 11.88 -8.87
N ALA A 143 -12.16 12.93 -8.21
CA ALA A 143 -11.68 13.36 -6.90
C ALA A 143 -12.57 12.83 -5.78
N ALA A 144 -11.98 12.09 -4.84
CA ALA A 144 -12.61 11.68 -3.59
C ALA A 144 -12.35 12.75 -2.53
N SER A 145 -13.38 13.20 -1.81
CA SER A 145 -13.26 14.14 -0.69
C SER A 145 -13.29 13.41 0.64
N ASN A 146 -12.34 12.50 0.85
CA ASN A 146 -12.23 11.72 2.07
C ASN A 146 -11.80 12.62 3.24
N PRO A 147 -12.58 12.76 4.31
CA PRO A 147 -12.21 13.58 5.45
C PRO A 147 -10.95 13.04 6.16
N VAL A 148 -10.19 13.96 6.77
CA VAL A 148 -9.11 13.62 7.69
C VAL A 148 -9.70 13.11 9.00
N ILE A 149 -9.57 11.82 9.27
CA ILE A 149 -10.11 11.17 10.48
C ILE A 149 -9.12 11.21 11.64
N LEU A 150 -7.84 10.95 11.37
CA LEU A 150 -6.75 11.08 12.34
C LEU A 150 -5.90 12.27 11.94
N ASP A 151 -6.17 13.42 12.56
CA ASP A 151 -5.39 14.65 12.40
C ASP A 151 -4.16 14.66 13.34
N TYR A 152 -3.37 15.73 13.33
CA TYR A 152 -2.19 15.95 14.18
C TYR A 152 -2.46 15.82 15.70
N HIS A 153 -3.73 15.88 16.11
CA HIS A 153 -4.20 15.48 17.45
C HIS A 153 -5.01 14.18 17.34
N PRO A 154 -4.34 13.01 17.24
CA PRO A 154 -5.00 11.76 16.90
C PRO A 154 -5.88 11.25 18.05
N PHE A 155 -6.79 10.33 17.72
CA PHE A 155 -7.65 9.60 18.65
C PHE A 155 -8.69 10.45 19.41
N LEU A 156 -9.09 11.60 18.84
CA LEU A 156 -10.23 12.37 19.31
C LEU A 156 -11.55 11.87 18.70
N PRO A 157 -12.67 11.91 19.44
CA PRO A 157 -13.98 11.63 18.86
C PRO A 157 -14.29 12.56 17.69
N THR A 158 -14.79 12.00 16.59
CA THR A 158 -15.16 12.76 15.38
C THR A 158 -16.50 12.28 14.82
N GLN A 159 -17.24 13.20 14.21
CA GLN A 159 -18.48 12.89 13.47
C GLN A 159 -18.19 12.49 12.01
N LEU A 160 -16.94 12.57 11.56
CA LEU A 160 -16.56 12.29 10.18
C LEU A 160 -16.44 10.78 9.90
N GLY A 161 -16.38 9.92 10.91
CA GLY A 161 -16.20 8.46 10.76
C GLY A 161 -17.42 7.68 10.26
N ASP A 162 -18.51 8.37 9.89
CA ASP A 162 -19.72 7.77 9.29
C ASP A 162 -20.40 8.78 8.37
N LYS A 163 -20.95 8.30 7.25
CA LYS A 163 -21.68 9.13 6.26
C LYS A 163 -22.87 9.85 6.88
N GLU A 164 -23.58 9.19 7.80
CA GLU A 164 -24.80 9.71 8.43
C GLU A 164 -24.52 10.91 9.35
N THR A 165 -23.29 11.01 9.87
CA THR A 165 -22.90 12.04 10.84
C THR A 165 -21.97 13.10 10.26
N ALA A 166 -21.33 12.85 9.12
CA ALA A 166 -20.27 13.72 8.58
C ALA A 166 -20.76 15.08 8.05
N GLY A 167 -22.05 15.23 7.74
CA GLY A 167 -22.60 16.46 7.15
C GLY A 167 -22.20 16.65 5.68
N SER A 168 -22.41 17.85 5.15
CA SER A 168 -22.24 18.17 3.73
C SER A 168 -21.34 19.37 3.44
N GLU A 169 -20.73 19.98 4.46
CA GLU A 169 -19.90 21.16 4.29
C GLU A 169 -18.60 20.82 3.52
N PRO A 170 -18.22 21.61 2.49
CA PRO A 170 -16.97 21.41 1.76
C PRO A 170 -15.74 21.39 2.68
N GLN A 171 -14.86 20.40 2.53
CA GLN A 171 -13.69 20.22 3.41
C GLN A 171 -12.40 20.79 2.82
N TYR A 172 -12.34 20.95 1.49
CA TYR A 172 -11.11 21.28 0.78
C TYR A 172 -11.22 22.63 0.07
N THR A 173 -10.06 23.22 -0.22
CA THR A 173 -9.93 24.43 -1.04
C THR A 173 -9.00 24.12 -2.20
N LEU A 174 -9.46 24.32 -3.44
CA LEU A 174 -8.65 24.04 -4.63
C LEU A 174 -7.39 24.92 -4.62
N ALA A 175 -6.20 24.33 -4.61
CA ALA A 175 -4.97 25.07 -4.31
C ALA A 175 -4.16 25.46 -5.56
N ARG A 176 -4.09 24.59 -6.58
CA ARG A 176 -3.34 24.87 -7.81
C ARG A 176 -3.83 24.05 -9.00
N MET A 177 -3.94 24.68 -10.17
CA MET A 177 -4.33 24.05 -11.43
C MET A 177 -3.61 24.74 -12.58
N ASP A 178 -2.36 24.34 -12.84
CA ASP A 178 -1.48 25.01 -13.81
C ASP A 178 -0.88 24.04 -14.82
N LEU A 179 -0.58 24.50 -16.03
CA LEU A 179 0.49 23.94 -16.85
C LEU A 179 1.81 24.59 -16.46
N ALA A 180 2.87 23.81 -16.30
CA ALA A 180 4.16 24.32 -15.90
C ALA A 180 5.31 23.63 -16.65
N VAL A 181 6.35 24.40 -16.95
CA VAL A 181 7.61 23.87 -17.46
C VAL A 181 8.33 23.15 -16.32
N PHE A 182 8.71 21.89 -16.53
CA PHE A 182 9.51 21.13 -15.57
C PHE A 182 11.00 21.25 -15.93
N ASP A 183 11.78 21.83 -15.02
CA ASP A 183 13.23 21.93 -15.13
C ASP A 183 13.90 20.70 -14.50
N GLU A 184 14.35 19.79 -15.37
CA GLU A 184 14.94 18.51 -14.96
C GLU A 184 16.32 18.68 -14.29
N ASP A 185 17.10 19.69 -14.68
CA ASP A 185 18.41 19.95 -14.07
C ASP A 185 18.24 20.47 -12.64
N VAL A 186 17.30 21.39 -12.43
CA VAL A 186 16.95 21.87 -11.09
C VAL A 186 16.38 20.73 -10.24
N TRP A 187 15.47 19.91 -10.80
CA TRP A 187 14.93 18.78 -10.07
C TRP A 187 16.01 17.78 -9.64
N ASN A 188 16.96 17.46 -10.52
CA ASN A 188 18.08 16.59 -10.18
C ASN A 188 19.02 17.22 -9.14
N LEU A 189 19.25 18.54 -9.20
CA LEU A 189 20.01 19.26 -8.18
C LEU A 189 19.36 19.15 -6.80
N VAL A 190 18.03 19.24 -6.72
CA VAL A 190 17.28 19.00 -5.47
C VAL A 190 17.60 17.60 -4.93
N GLN A 191 17.49 16.56 -5.77
CA GLN A 191 17.74 15.19 -5.33
C GLN A 191 19.20 14.96 -4.88
N ASP A 192 20.16 15.54 -5.62
CA ASP A 192 21.59 15.45 -5.31
C ASP A 192 21.90 16.09 -3.95
N LEU A 193 21.39 17.31 -3.71
CA LEU A 193 21.58 18.06 -2.48
C LEU A 193 20.85 17.42 -1.28
N GLU A 194 19.66 16.87 -1.48
CA GLU A 194 18.94 16.13 -0.43
C GLU A 194 19.71 14.89 0.01
N VAL A 195 20.09 14.01 -0.93
CA VAL A 195 20.78 12.75 -0.59
C VAL A 195 22.10 13.02 0.12
N LEU A 196 22.90 13.95 -0.39
CA LEU A 196 24.18 14.30 0.23
C LEU A 196 23.99 15.02 1.57
N GLY A 197 23.00 15.90 1.68
CA GLY A 197 22.66 16.60 2.91
C GLY A 197 22.21 15.66 4.03
N GLU A 198 21.34 14.71 3.69
CA GLU A 198 20.86 13.68 4.61
C GLU A 198 22.00 12.72 5.00
N LEU A 199 22.78 12.19 4.04
CA LEU A 199 23.92 11.32 4.34
C LEU A 199 24.95 12.04 5.23
N MET A 200 25.26 13.29 4.92
CA MET A 200 26.22 14.08 5.70
C MET A 200 25.82 14.16 7.17
N GLN A 201 24.52 14.26 7.49
CA GLN A 201 24.03 14.29 8.88
C GLN A 201 24.28 12.98 9.62
N GLU A 202 24.17 11.84 8.95
CA GLU A 202 24.36 10.50 9.51
C GLU A 202 25.83 10.08 9.67
N LEU A 203 26.76 10.77 9.01
CA LEU A 203 28.19 10.48 9.10
C LEU A 203 28.83 11.05 10.38
N PRO A 204 29.84 10.37 10.96
CA PRO A 204 30.58 10.90 12.12
C PRO A 204 31.23 12.25 11.83
N VAL A 205 31.18 13.16 12.80
CA VAL A 205 31.75 14.51 12.70
C VAL A 205 33.26 14.50 12.44
N GLU A 206 33.96 13.53 13.01
CA GLU A 206 35.41 13.37 12.83
C GLU A 206 35.77 12.64 11.51
N GLY A 207 34.77 12.18 10.74
CA GLY A 207 34.99 11.41 9.52
C GLY A 207 35.33 12.30 8.32
N ALA A 208 36.44 12.01 7.64
CA ALA A 208 36.88 12.75 6.46
C ALA A 208 35.78 12.88 5.39
N ARG A 209 35.07 11.78 5.13
CA ARG A 209 33.96 11.74 4.16
C ARG A 209 32.90 12.80 4.43
N ARG A 210 32.52 13.05 5.70
CA ARG A 210 31.53 14.08 6.05
C ARG A 210 32.01 15.46 5.59
N TRP A 211 33.28 15.76 5.79
CA TRP A 211 33.88 17.05 5.41
C TRP A 211 34.02 17.19 3.90
N ASP A 212 34.33 16.12 3.18
CA ASP A 212 34.34 16.11 1.72
C ASP A 212 32.96 16.48 1.15
N LEU A 213 31.89 15.86 1.68
CA LEU A 213 30.51 16.19 1.32
C LEU A 213 30.18 17.64 1.65
N LEU A 214 30.51 18.09 2.86
CA LEU A 214 30.27 19.46 3.31
C LEU A 214 30.92 20.50 2.38
N ARG A 215 32.15 20.26 1.93
CA ARG A 215 32.85 21.16 1.01
C ARG A 215 32.28 21.12 -0.40
N ALA A 216 31.91 19.94 -0.91
CA ALA A 216 31.24 19.80 -2.21
C ALA A 216 29.89 20.53 -2.22
N VAL A 217 29.06 20.31 -1.19
CA VAL A 217 27.79 21.04 -0.99
C VAL A 217 28.02 22.55 -0.91
N GLY A 218 29.04 22.99 -0.18
CA GLY A 218 29.40 24.42 -0.09
C GLY A 218 29.68 25.04 -1.47
N ARG A 219 30.51 24.38 -2.29
CA ARG A 219 30.82 24.82 -3.66
C ARG A 219 29.60 24.79 -4.58
N ALA A 220 28.80 23.74 -4.51
CA ALA A 220 27.55 23.67 -5.28
C ALA A 220 26.62 24.83 -4.94
N LEU A 221 26.45 25.15 -3.65
CA LEU A 221 25.65 26.29 -3.21
C LEU A 221 26.23 27.65 -3.61
N ASP A 222 27.56 27.76 -3.80
CA ASP A 222 28.22 28.96 -4.34
C ASP A 222 28.06 29.10 -5.85
N ALA A 223 27.94 27.98 -6.56
CA ALA A 223 27.74 27.94 -8.01
C ALA A 223 26.29 28.26 -8.41
N VAL A 224 25.30 28.10 -7.52
CA VAL A 224 23.91 28.48 -7.78
C VAL A 224 23.75 30.01 -7.69
N ASP A 225 23.36 30.63 -8.80
CA ASP A 225 22.81 31.98 -8.77
C ASP A 225 21.35 31.92 -8.29
N LEU A 226 21.07 32.53 -7.14
CA LEU A 226 19.73 32.54 -6.56
C LEU A 226 18.71 33.35 -7.38
N GLN A 227 19.15 34.14 -8.36
CA GLN A 227 18.29 34.84 -9.31
C GLN A 227 18.11 34.06 -10.63
N ASP A 228 18.94 33.05 -10.89
CA ASP A 228 18.89 32.21 -12.09
C ASP A 228 19.29 30.76 -11.74
N VAL A 229 18.45 30.11 -10.94
CA VAL A 229 18.70 28.74 -10.47
C VAL A 229 18.73 27.78 -11.66
N GLY A 230 17.80 27.92 -12.61
CA GLY A 230 17.73 27.07 -13.81
C GLY A 230 18.99 27.18 -14.68
N GLY A 231 19.47 28.40 -14.94
CA GLY A 231 20.68 28.62 -15.73
C GLY A 231 21.98 28.14 -15.07
N THR A 232 21.99 27.96 -13.74
CA THR A 232 23.19 27.58 -12.98
C THR A 232 23.13 26.18 -12.35
N ALA A 233 21.99 25.48 -12.45
CA ALA A 233 21.80 24.15 -11.85
C ALA A 233 22.83 23.12 -12.33
N ALA A 234 23.12 23.06 -13.63
CA ALA A 234 24.10 22.12 -14.18
C ALA A 234 25.52 22.37 -13.62
N ALA A 235 25.92 23.63 -13.44
CA ALA A 235 27.21 23.98 -12.85
C ALA A 235 27.28 23.57 -11.37
N ALA A 236 26.22 23.80 -10.61
CA ALA A 236 26.13 23.37 -9.21
C ALA A 236 26.17 21.85 -9.07
N ARG A 237 25.51 21.10 -9.98
CA ARG A 237 25.57 19.63 -9.99
C ARG A 237 26.96 19.10 -10.31
N ALA A 238 27.72 19.77 -11.17
CA ALA A 238 29.09 19.38 -11.48
C ALA A 238 30.00 19.38 -10.22
N GLU A 239 29.76 20.28 -9.27
CA GLU A 239 30.50 20.34 -7.99
C GLU A 239 30.21 19.15 -7.06
N LEU A 240 29.10 18.43 -7.29
CA LEU A 240 28.67 17.26 -6.52
C LEU A 240 29.04 15.92 -7.18
N ALA A 241 29.43 15.93 -8.46
CA ALA A 241 29.59 14.72 -9.26
C ALA A 241 30.60 13.74 -8.68
N ASP A 242 31.79 14.22 -8.27
CA ASP A 242 32.85 13.36 -7.73
C ASP A 242 32.45 12.67 -6.43
N VAL A 243 31.79 13.40 -5.52
CA VAL A 243 31.35 12.83 -4.25
C VAL A 243 30.20 11.84 -4.46
N LEU A 244 29.26 12.11 -5.38
CA LEU A 244 28.19 11.17 -5.72
C LEU A 244 28.72 9.89 -6.41
N ALA A 245 29.78 10.00 -7.21
CA ALA A 245 30.38 8.88 -7.93
C ALA A 245 31.29 7.99 -7.05
N THR A 246 31.60 8.42 -5.81
CA THR A 246 32.45 7.62 -4.91
C THR A 246 31.68 6.40 -4.39
N PRO A 247 32.11 5.15 -4.68
CA PRO A 247 31.30 3.96 -4.42
C PRO A 247 31.24 3.62 -2.92
N ALA A 248 30.16 2.94 -2.53
CA ALA A 248 30.03 2.37 -1.19
C ALA A 248 31.19 1.42 -0.87
N VAL A 249 31.62 1.39 0.40
CA VAL A 249 32.66 0.46 0.85
C VAL A 249 32.19 -0.99 0.67
N PRO A 250 33.08 -1.96 0.37
CA PRO A 250 32.67 -3.33 0.08
C PRO A 250 31.89 -4.04 1.20
N SER A 251 32.08 -3.60 2.45
CA SER A 251 31.41 -4.10 3.64
C SER A 251 30.11 -3.36 3.99
N ALA A 252 29.65 -2.44 3.13
CA ALA A 252 28.39 -1.74 3.36
C ALA A 252 27.22 -2.73 3.42
N HIS A 253 26.26 -2.43 4.30
CA HIS A 253 25.00 -3.15 4.38
C HIS A 253 24.25 -3.03 3.05
N ARG A 254 23.50 -4.06 2.67
CA ARG A 254 22.82 -4.16 1.37
C ARG A 254 21.32 -4.17 1.57
N ILE A 255 20.65 -3.20 0.97
CA ILE A 255 19.21 -3.02 1.07
C ILE A 255 18.57 -3.36 -0.28
N SER A 256 17.73 -4.38 -0.28
CA SER A 256 16.82 -4.70 -1.38
C SER A 256 15.57 -3.83 -1.21
N ALA A 257 15.51 -2.72 -1.95
CA ALA A 257 14.30 -1.90 -2.01
C ALA A 257 13.23 -2.64 -2.83
N VAL A 258 12.00 -2.63 -2.33
CA VAL A 258 10.83 -3.14 -3.04
C VAL A 258 9.78 -2.04 -3.03
N GLY A 259 9.32 -1.61 -4.20
CA GLY A 259 8.23 -0.64 -4.29
C GLY A 259 7.02 -1.24 -3.60
N HIS A 260 6.43 -0.50 -2.67
CA HIS A 260 5.36 -1.01 -1.83
C HIS A 260 4.32 0.08 -1.57
N ALA A 261 3.06 -0.34 -1.51
CA ALA A 261 1.98 0.50 -1.05
C ALA A 261 1.08 -0.37 -0.20
N HIS A 262 1.29 -0.30 1.12
CA HIS A 262 0.32 -0.88 2.04
C HIS A 262 -1.00 -0.13 1.89
N ILE A 263 -2.10 -0.83 1.64
CA ILE A 263 -3.42 -0.22 1.52
C ILE A 263 -4.36 -1.00 2.40
N ASP A 264 -4.84 -0.37 3.47
CA ASP A 264 -5.81 -1.00 4.34
C ASP A 264 -7.12 -1.21 3.61
N SER A 265 -7.57 -2.47 3.59
CA SER A 265 -8.83 -2.83 2.94
C SER A 265 -10.00 -2.02 3.51
N ALA A 266 -10.00 -1.78 4.83
CA ALA A 266 -10.78 -0.73 5.46
C ALA A 266 -10.20 -0.36 6.84
N TRP A 267 -9.87 0.92 7.04
CA TRP A 267 -9.40 1.43 8.34
C TRP A 267 -10.08 2.75 8.68
N LEU A 268 -9.55 3.86 8.16
CA LEU A 268 -10.14 5.19 8.33
C LEU A 268 -11.11 5.56 7.21
N TRP A 269 -11.42 4.61 6.32
CA TRP A 269 -12.34 4.74 5.19
C TRP A 269 -13.11 3.43 5.00
N PRO A 270 -14.30 3.47 4.38
CA PRO A 270 -15.08 2.27 4.06
C PRO A 270 -14.49 1.46 2.90
N LEU A 271 -14.89 0.19 2.76
CA LEU A 271 -14.43 -0.73 1.70
C LEU A 271 -14.57 -0.14 0.29
N ARG A 272 -15.68 0.56 0.01
CA ARG A 272 -15.94 1.22 -1.28
C ARG A 272 -14.87 2.22 -1.68
N GLU A 273 -14.22 2.88 -0.71
CA GLU A 273 -13.17 3.85 -0.98
C GLU A 273 -11.88 3.14 -1.39
N THR A 274 -11.59 2.00 -0.78
CA THR A 274 -10.37 1.25 -1.08
C THR A 274 -10.27 0.83 -2.53
N VAL A 275 -11.39 0.50 -3.19
CA VAL A 275 -11.43 0.23 -4.64
C VAL A 275 -10.79 1.38 -5.42
N ARG A 276 -11.12 2.63 -5.08
CA ARG A 276 -10.56 3.84 -5.70
C ARG A 276 -9.11 4.07 -5.28
N LYS A 277 -8.77 3.78 -4.02
CA LYS A 277 -7.39 3.91 -3.51
C LYS A 277 -6.41 2.97 -4.21
N VAL A 278 -6.81 1.72 -4.40
CA VAL A 278 -6.05 0.73 -5.15
C VAL A 278 -5.89 1.22 -6.59
N ALA A 279 -6.98 1.62 -7.25
CA ALA A 279 -6.94 2.08 -8.64
C ALA A 279 -5.97 3.27 -8.87
N ARG A 280 -5.99 4.27 -7.98
CA ARG A 280 -5.06 5.41 -8.03
C ARG A 280 -3.62 4.97 -7.83
N THR A 281 -3.38 4.13 -6.83
CA THR A 281 -2.04 3.68 -6.47
C THR A 281 -1.45 2.81 -7.57
N THR A 282 -2.19 1.82 -8.09
CA THR A 282 -1.69 0.97 -9.18
C THR A 282 -1.52 1.74 -10.47
N SER A 283 -2.31 2.79 -10.73
CA SER A 283 -2.07 3.71 -11.86
C SER A 283 -0.76 4.48 -11.70
N ASN A 284 -0.41 4.90 -10.48
CA ASN A 284 0.90 5.52 -10.21
C ASN A 284 2.04 4.53 -10.44
N MET A 285 1.92 3.32 -9.91
CA MET A 285 3.01 2.34 -9.98
C MET A 285 3.23 1.84 -11.41
N THR A 286 2.16 1.60 -12.17
CA THR A 286 2.27 1.22 -13.59
C THR A 286 2.93 2.33 -14.42
N ALA A 287 2.58 3.60 -14.19
CA ALA A 287 3.27 4.72 -14.83
C ALA A 287 4.76 4.81 -14.45
N LEU A 288 5.12 4.59 -13.17
CA LEU A 288 6.52 4.55 -12.76
C LEU A 288 7.28 3.37 -13.36
N LEU A 289 6.64 2.20 -13.51
CA LEU A 289 7.25 1.03 -14.15
C LEU A 289 7.55 1.26 -15.64
N GLU A 290 6.70 2.03 -16.34
CA GLU A 290 6.95 2.46 -17.72
C GLU A 290 8.19 3.39 -17.80
N ASP A 291 8.31 4.33 -16.87
CA ASP A 291 9.39 5.34 -16.86
C ASP A 291 10.73 4.85 -16.26
N GLN A 292 10.71 3.82 -15.41
CA GLN A 292 11.86 3.41 -14.59
C GLN A 292 12.18 1.92 -14.78
N PRO A 293 13.15 1.56 -15.64
CA PRO A 293 13.44 0.17 -16.01
C PRO A 293 13.79 -0.75 -14.83
N ASP A 294 14.55 -0.23 -13.85
CA ASP A 294 15.01 -1.00 -12.69
C ASP A 294 13.94 -1.12 -11.58
N PHE A 295 12.87 -0.33 -11.64
CA PHE A 295 11.87 -0.30 -10.57
C PHE A 295 11.06 -1.59 -10.52
N VAL A 296 10.79 -2.07 -9.31
CA VAL A 296 9.96 -3.24 -9.02
C VAL A 296 8.93 -2.84 -7.96
N PHE A 297 7.68 -3.24 -8.15
CA PHE A 297 6.59 -2.97 -7.23
C PHE A 297 5.90 -4.26 -6.79
N ALA A 298 5.71 -4.45 -5.49
CA ALA A 298 5.03 -5.59 -4.89
C ALA A 298 3.68 -5.18 -4.29
N MET A 299 2.65 -6.02 -4.50
CA MET A 299 1.30 -5.83 -3.97
C MET A 299 0.73 -7.16 -3.47
N SER A 300 0.24 -7.17 -2.24
CA SER A 300 0.02 -8.39 -1.44
C SER A 300 -1.40 -9.00 -1.52
N GLN A 301 -2.43 -8.17 -1.60
CA GLN A 301 -3.81 -8.60 -1.31
C GLN A 301 -4.57 -9.02 -2.58
N ALA A 302 -4.88 -10.30 -2.77
CA ALA A 302 -5.63 -10.78 -3.94
C ALA A 302 -7.02 -10.13 -4.08
N GLN A 303 -7.69 -9.82 -2.96
CA GLN A 303 -8.97 -9.09 -2.94
C GLN A 303 -8.87 -7.73 -3.65
N GLN A 304 -7.74 -7.03 -3.53
CA GLN A 304 -7.55 -5.73 -4.15
C GLN A 304 -7.41 -5.84 -5.67
N PHE A 305 -6.71 -6.87 -6.17
CA PHE A 305 -6.69 -7.19 -7.60
C PHE A 305 -8.10 -7.56 -8.09
N ALA A 306 -8.85 -8.35 -7.33
CA ALA A 306 -10.22 -8.71 -7.67
C ALA A 306 -11.13 -7.46 -7.79
N TRP A 307 -10.99 -6.50 -6.87
CA TRP A 307 -11.76 -5.25 -6.92
C TRP A 307 -11.45 -4.39 -8.14
N ILE A 308 -10.17 -4.20 -8.49
CA ILE A 308 -9.87 -3.42 -9.71
C ILE A 308 -10.26 -4.19 -10.98
N LYS A 309 -10.15 -5.52 -10.99
CA LYS A 309 -10.66 -6.33 -12.11
C LYS A 309 -12.16 -6.12 -12.32
N GLU A 310 -12.93 -6.08 -11.24
CA GLU A 310 -14.38 -5.93 -11.30
C GLU A 310 -14.83 -4.48 -11.57
N HIS A 311 -14.26 -3.51 -10.86
CA HIS A 311 -14.77 -2.15 -10.81
C HIS A 311 -13.95 -1.12 -11.60
N ARG A 312 -12.72 -1.46 -11.99
CA ARG A 312 -11.78 -0.59 -12.73
C ARG A 312 -11.01 -1.40 -13.79
N PRO A 313 -11.71 -2.10 -14.71
CA PRO A 313 -11.07 -2.99 -15.69
C PRO A 313 -10.03 -2.28 -16.56
N GLU A 314 -10.19 -0.97 -16.80
CA GLU A 314 -9.24 -0.11 -17.51
C GLU A 314 -7.91 0.04 -16.75
N VAL A 315 -7.93 0.06 -15.42
CA VAL A 315 -6.72 0.05 -14.58
C VAL A 315 -6.15 -1.36 -14.48
N TYR A 316 -7.01 -2.38 -14.32
CA TYR A 316 -6.58 -3.77 -14.23
C TYR A 316 -5.84 -4.25 -15.48
N ALA A 317 -6.23 -3.78 -16.66
CA ALA A 317 -5.53 -4.09 -17.92
C ALA A 317 -4.05 -3.65 -17.88
N LYS A 318 -3.75 -2.46 -17.35
CA LYS A 318 -2.38 -1.97 -17.17
C LYS A 318 -1.61 -2.79 -16.15
N VAL A 319 -2.25 -3.13 -15.02
CA VAL A 319 -1.65 -3.98 -13.99
C VAL A 319 -1.30 -5.35 -14.57
N LYS A 320 -2.21 -5.99 -15.30
CA LYS A 320 -1.99 -7.30 -15.92
C LYS A 320 -0.83 -7.28 -16.92
N ALA A 321 -0.69 -6.22 -17.71
CA ALA A 321 0.46 -6.03 -18.60
C ALA A 321 1.77 -5.91 -17.81
N ALA A 322 1.81 -5.08 -16.76
CA ALA A 322 2.99 -4.90 -15.93
C ALA A 322 3.38 -6.17 -15.13
N VAL A 323 2.40 -7.01 -14.76
CA VAL A 323 2.63 -8.33 -14.17
C VAL A 323 3.26 -9.29 -15.18
N ALA A 324 2.78 -9.28 -16.43
CA ALA A 324 3.36 -10.10 -17.50
C ALA A 324 4.81 -9.70 -17.84
N GLU A 325 5.18 -8.43 -17.62
CA GLU A 325 6.58 -7.96 -17.70
C GLU A 325 7.45 -8.37 -16.50
N GLY A 326 6.84 -8.87 -15.42
CA GLY A 326 7.54 -9.40 -14.25
C GLY A 326 8.03 -8.36 -13.23
N ARG A 327 7.72 -7.06 -13.43
CA ARG A 327 8.15 -5.97 -12.53
C ARG A 327 7.05 -5.45 -11.61
N PHE A 328 5.78 -5.72 -11.93
CA PHE A 328 4.69 -5.66 -10.96
C PHE A 328 4.50 -7.06 -10.38
N VAL A 329 4.82 -7.26 -9.11
CA VAL A 329 4.91 -8.58 -8.46
C VAL A 329 3.70 -8.81 -7.56
N PRO A 330 2.72 -9.65 -7.96
CA PRO A 330 1.70 -10.12 -7.04
C PRO A 330 2.40 -10.93 -5.93
N SER A 331 2.29 -10.48 -4.69
CA SER A 331 3.04 -11.00 -3.54
C SER A 331 2.12 -11.58 -2.45
N GLY A 332 2.67 -12.31 -1.48
CA GLY A 332 2.01 -12.67 -0.22
C GLY A 332 1.00 -13.83 -0.26
N GLY A 333 0.29 -14.05 -1.36
CA GLY A 333 -0.52 -15.27 -1.60
C GLY A 333 -1.79 -15.44 -0.76
N MET A 334 -2.17 -14.47 0.07
CA MET A 334 -3.41 -14.48 0.85
C MET A 334 -4.52 -13.65 0.18
N TRP A 335 -5.78 -13.96 0.51
CA TRP A 335 -6.92 -13.19 -0.01
C TRP A 335 -6.88 -11.73 0.48
N VAL A 336 -6.62 -11.53 1.77
CA VAL A 336 -6.27 -10.23 2.36
C VAL A 336 -5.10 -10.39 3.33
N GLU A 337 -4.47 -9.28 3.71
CA GLU A 337 -3.56 -9.25 4.85
C GLU A 337 -4.38 -9.39 6.14
N SER A 338 -4.63 -10.63 6.56
CA SER A 338 -5.57 -10.89 7.64
C SER A 338 -4.96 -10.65 9.02
N ASP A 339 -5.82 -10.50 10.03
CA ASP A 339 -5.43 -10.84 11.39
C ASP A 339 -5.02 -12.32 11.45
N THR A 340 -4.09 -12.67 12.32
CA THR A 340 -3.61 -14.07 12.46
C THR A 340 -3.85 -14.67 13.84
N ASN A 341 -4.54 -13.95 14.73
CA ASN A 341 -4.83 -14.40 16.09
C ASN A 341 -6.26 -14.95 16.24
N MET A 342 -7.23 -14.27 15.65
CA MET A 342 -8.66 -14.54 15.85
C MET A 342 -9.27 -15.51 14.82
N PRO A 343 -8.93 -15.46 13.52
CA PRO A 343 -9.46 -16.43 12.55
C PRO A 343 -9.17 -17.87 12.96
N GLY A 344 -10.14 -18.76 12.72
CA GLY A 344 -9.91 -20.20 12.88
C GLY A 344 -8.90 -20.75 11.87
N SER A 345 -8.27 -21.89 12.16
CA SER A 345 -7.26 -22.49 11.27
C SER A 345 -7.78 -22.80 9.86
N GLU A 346 -9.05 -23.21 9.72
CA GLU A 346 -9.68 -23.41 8.40
C GLU A 346 -9.77 -22.08 7.65
N ALA A 347 -10.23 -21.00 8.28
CA ALA A 347 -10.29 -19.68 7.65
C ALA A 347 -8.89 -19.19 7.23
N MET A 348 -7.88 -19.43 8.07
CA MET A 348 -6.48 -19.14 7.71
C MET A 348 -6.01 -19.95 6.50
N ALA A 349 -6.34 -21.24 6.41
CA ALA A 349 -6.07 -22.02 5.21
C ALA A 349 -6.83 -21.47 3.99
N ARG A 350 -8.08 -21.02 4.17
CA ARG A 350 -8.88 -20.40 3.11
C ARG A 350 -8.33 -19.05 2.64
N GLN A 351 -7.68 -18.26 3.50
CA GLN A 351 -6.94 -17.06 3.07
C GLN A 351 -5.93 -17.43 1.96
N PHE A 352 -5.13 -18.47 2.16
CA PHE A 352 -4.18 -18.95 1.15
C PHE A 352 -4.86 -19.61 -0.05
N VAL A 353 -5.87 -20.47 0.17
CA VAL A 353 -6.56 -21.15 -0.94
C VAL A 353 -7.18 -20.15 -1.90
N HIS A 354 -7.88 -19.13 -1.41
CA HIS A 354 -8.52 -18.12 -2.27
C HIS A 354 -7.50 -17.14 -2.85
N GLY A 355 -6.49 -16.73 -2.07
CA GLY A 355 -5.43 -15.83 -2.55
C GLY A 355 -4.58 -16.45 -3.65
N LYS A 356 -3.97 -17.62 -3.37
CA LYS A 356 -3.14 -18.33 -4.35
C LYS A 356 -3.91 -18.77 -5.58
N ARG A 357 -5.16 -19.25 -5.42
CA ARG A 357 -5.99 -19.59 -6.58
C ARG A 357 -6.21 -18.39 -7.49
N PHE A 358 -6.49 -17.21 -6.92
CA PHE A 358 -6.66 -16.01 -7.73
C PHE A 358 -5.39 -15.69 -8.54
N PHE A 359 -4.21 -15.71 -7.91
CA PHE A 359 -2.95 -15.42 -8.61
C PHE A 359 -2.57 -16.48 -9.65
N LEU A 360 -2.84 -17.75 -9.37
CA LEU A 360 -2.68 -18.85 -10.33
C LEU A 360 -3.61 -18.68 -11.55
N ASP A 361 -4.89 -18.42 -11.31
CA ASP A 361 -5.90 -18.31 -12.37
C ASP A 361 -5.68 -17.07 -13.25
N GLU A 362 -5.29 -15.93 -12.65
CA GLU A 362 -5.13 -14.67 -13.36
C GLU A 362 -3.77 -14.49 -14.04
N PHE A 363 -2.70 -14.98 -13.39
CA PHE A 363 -1.32 -14.68 -13.77
C PHE A 363 -0.42 -15.92 -13.91
N GLY A 364 -0.88 -17.11 -13.50
CA GLY A 364 -0.05 -18.32 -13.49
C GLY A 364 1.06 -18.27 -12.44
N ILE A 365 0.92 -17.42 -11.40
CA ILE A 365 1.93 -17.20 -10.37
C ILE A 365 1.51 -17.90 -9.09
N GLU A 366 2.42 -18.70 -8.52
CA GLU A 366 2.31 -19.25 -7.17
C GLU A 366 3.30 -18.54 -6.26
N ASN A 367 2.78 -17.85 -5.23
CA ASN A 367 3.62 -17.10 -4.29
C ASN A 367 4.44 -18.02 -3.38
N ASP A 368 5.74 -17.77 -3.28
CA ASP A 368 6.65 -18.48 -2.36
C ASP A 368 6.69 -17.82 -0.97
N GLU A 369 6.21 -16.59 -0.83
CA GLU A 369 6.22 -15.81 0.39
C GLU A 369 4.80 -15.50 0.90
N ALA A 370 4.66 -15.43 2.23
CA ALA A 370 3.59 -14.70 2.89
C ALA A 370 4.06 -13.28 3.21
N TRP A 371 3.20 -12.28 3.01
CA TRP A 371 3.52 -10.86 3.19
C TRP A 371 2.48 -10.24 4.13
N LEU A 372 2.87 -10.03 5.38
CA LEU A 372 2.00 -9.57 6.48
C LEU A 372 2.71 -8.48 7.30
N PRO A 373 3.00 -7.31 6.71
CA PRO A 373 3.74 -6.24 7.37
C PRO A 373 2.98 -5.68 8.59
N ASP A 374 1.65 -5.56 8.51
CA ASP A 374 0.85 -4.81 9.48
C ASP A 374 0.03 -5.65 10.48
N THR A 375 0.12 -6.98 10.44
CA THR A 375 -0.65 -7.84 11.35
C THR A 375 -0.23 -7.71 12.82
N PHE A 376 -1.21 -7.66 13.74
CA PHE A 376 -1.01 -7.42 15.17
C PHE A 376 -0.61 -8.67 15.98
N GLY A 377 0.54 -9.26 15.66
CA GLY A 377 1.07 -10.48 16.29
C GLY A 377 0.70 -11.76 15.54
N PHE A 378 1.42 -12.86 15.80
CA PHE A 378 1.29 -14.09 15.00
C PHE A 378 1.20 -15.37 15.82
N ALA A 379 0.11 -16.11 15.62
CA ALA A 379 -0.16 -17.37 16.31
C ALA A 379 0.89 -18.46 16.01
N ALA A 380 1.24 -19.23 17.05
CA ALA A 380 2.30 -20.24 17.01
C ALA A 380 2.05 -21.45 16.08
N GLY A 381 0.83 -21.61 15.56
CA GLY A 381 0.49 -22.65 14.58
C GLY A 381 0.62 -22.22 13.12
N LEU A 382 0.85 -20.93 12.86
CA LEU A 382 0.86 -20.37 11.51
C LEU A 382 2.00 -20.90 10.61
N PRO A 383 3.22 -21.22 11.12
CA PRO A 383 4.27 -21.80 10.28
C PRO A 383 3.84 -23.07 9.54
N GLN A 384 3.06 -23.94 10.20
CA GLN A 384 2.51 -25.14 9.60
C GLN A 384 1.56 -24.82 8.43
N ILE A 385 0.68 -23.82 8.60
CA ILE A 385 -0.29 -23.41 7.58
C ILE A 385 0.40 -22.76 6.39
N ILE A 386 1.36 -21.85 6.63
CA ILE A 386 2.16 -21.20 5.59
C ILE A 386 2.89 -22.26 4.76
N LYS A 387 3.52 -23.24 5.44
CA LYS A 387 4.23 -24.33 4.76
C LYS A 387 3.30 -25.23 3.96
N ALA A 388 2.14 -25.58 4.52
CA ALA A 388 1.13 -26.40 3.85
C ALA A 388 0.52 -25.71 2.63
N ALA A 389 0.48 -24.38 2.62
CA ALA A 389 0.10 -23.58 1.45
C ALA A 389 1.20 -23.49 0.37
N GLY A 390 2.35 -24.14 0.56
CA GLY A 390 3.47 -24.15 -0.37
C GLY A 390 4.44 -22.98 -0.23
N SER A 391 4.18 -22.05 0.69
CA SER A 391 5.08 -20.91 0.93
C SER A 391 6.31 -21.32 1.76
N LYS A 392 7.44 -20.69 1.46
CA LYS A 392 8.77 -20.89 2.04
C LYS A 392 9.15 -19.78 3.01
N TRP A 393 8.66 -18.57 2.75
CA TRP A 393 9.12 -17.35 3.41
C TRP A 393 7.98 -16.56 4.06
N LEU A 394 8.31 -15.76 5.06
CA LEU A 394 7.41 -14.77 5.66
C LEU A 394 8.12 -13.41 5.74
N LEU A 395 7.44 -12.36 5.28
CA LEU A 395 7.77 -10.98 5.61
C LEU A 395 6.75 -10.40 6.58
N THR A 396 7.23 -9.74 7.65
CA THR A 396 6.40 -8.95 8.56
C THR A 396 7.14 -7.69 9.04
N GLN A 397 6.48 -6.75 9.70
CA GLN A 397 7.10 -5.53 10.24
C GLN A 397 6.71 -5.24 11.70
N LYS A 398 5.43 -5.39 12.09
CA LYS A 398 4.92 -4.97 13.40
C LYS A 398 5.68 -5.48 14.61
N ILE A 399 6.38 -6.61 14.51
CA ILE A 399 7.19 -7.15 15.61
C ILE A 399 8.27 -6.16 16.08
N SER A 400 8.72 -5.23 15.22
CA SER A 400 9.62 -4.15 15.64
C SER A 400 8.99 -3.12 16.58
N TRP A 401 7.65 -3.11 16.71
CA TRP A 401 6.90 -2.15 17.55
C TRP A 401 6.62 -2.67 18.97
N SER A 402 7.23 -3.80 19.37
CA SER A 402 7.12 -4.30 20.74
C SER A 402 7.64 -3.28 21.76
N GLN A 403 6.81 -3.01 22.78
CA GLN A 403 7.02 -1.87 23.71
C GLN A 403 8.13 -2.12 24.74
N THR A 404 8.31 -3.36 25.17
CA THR A 404 9.20 -3.73 26.28
C THR A 404 10.36 -4.55 25.76
N ASN A 405 10.09 -5.65 25.06
CA ASN A 405 11.14 -6.54 24.56
C ASN A 405 11.40 -6.30 23.08
N LYS A 406 12.57 -5.75 22.77
CA LYS A 406 13.05 -5.67 21.39
C LYS A 406 13.35 -7.08 20.87
N PHE A 407 12.78 -7.43 19.73
CA PHE A 407 13.00 -8.74 19.13
C PHE A 407 14.49 -8.90 18.71
N PRO A 408 15.11 -10.07 18.96
CA PRO A 408 16.57 -10.22 18.88
C PRO A 408 17.14 -10.39 17.47
N HIS A 409 16.33 -10.69 16.46
CA HIS A 409 16.79 -11.06 15.09
C HIS A 409 15.92 -10.42 14.03
N HIS A 410 16.48 -9.89 12.93
CA HIS A 410 15.69 -9.47 11.77
C HIS A 410 15.50 -10.62 10.77
N THR A 411 16.39 -11.61 10.77
CA THR A 411 16.35 -12.76 9.87
C THR A 411 16.53 -14.04 10.68
N PHE A 412 15.52 -14.92 10.66
CA PHE A 412 15.49 -16.11 11.53
C PHE A 412 14.57 -17.20 10.96
N ASN A 413 14.70 -18.41 11.49
CA ASN A 413 13.75 -19.49 11.27
C ASN A 413 12.65 -19.43 12.32
N TRP A 414 11.42 -19.14 11.90
CA TRP A 414 10.26 -19.21 12.78
C TRP A 414 9.72 -20.64 12.84
N GLU A 415 9.79 -21.25 14.02
CA GLU A 415 9.34 -22.61 14.29
C GLU A 415 7.99 -22.62 15.00
N GLY A 416 7.01 -23.29 14.39
CA GLY A 416 5.69 -23.51 14.97
C GLY A 416 5.71 -24.57 16.07
N ILE A 417 4.59 -24.70 16.80
CA ILE A 417 4.45 -25.68 17.91
C ILE A 417 4.63 -27.15 17.48
N ASP A 418 4.53 -27.44 16.18
CA ASP A 418 4.70 -28.77 15.58
C ASP A 418 6.13 -29.02 15.07
N GLY A 419 7.02 -28.03 15.19
CA GLY A 419 8.39 -28.09 14.67
C GLY A 419 8.53 -27.65 13.20
N THR A 420 7.44 -27.27 12.52
CA THR A 420 7.52 -26.73 11.15
C THR A 420 8.21 -25.37 11.16
N ARG A 421 9.15 -25.15 10.23
CA ARG A 421 9.91 -23.90 10.11
C ARG A 421 9.58 -23.11 8.85
N ILE A 422 9.50 -21.79 9.00
CA ILE A 422 9.42 -20.80 7.91
C ILE A 422 10.55 -19.78 8.08
N PHE A 423 11.31 -19.54 7.01
CA PHE A 423 12.35 -18.53 7.03
C PHE A 423 11.70 -17.14 6.99
N THR A 424 11.97 -16.33 7.99
CA THR A 424 11.24 -15.10 8.28
C THR A 424 12.19 -13.92 8.30
N HIS A 425 11.76 -12.83 7.66
CA HIS A 425 12.45 -11.55 7.70
C HIS A 425 11.50 -10.46 8.18
N PHE A 426 11.96 -9.58 9.06
CA PHE A 426 11.35 -8.25 9.21
C PHE A 426 12.37 -7.15 8.91
N PRO A 427 12.00 -6.13 8.11
CA PRO A 427 12.91 -5.06 7.73
C PRO A 427 13.50 -4.30 8.93
N PRO A 428 14.83 -4.05 8.96
CA PRO A 428 15.49 -3.30 10.04
C PRO A 428 15.27 -1.80 9.99
N VAL A 429 14.61 -1.30 8.94
CA VAL A 429 14.19 0.09 8.82
C VAL A 429 13.00 0.42 9.76
N ASP A 430 12.42 -0.59 10.42
CA ASP A 430 11.32 -0.48 11.38
C ASP A 430 10.01 0.10 10.81
N THR A 431 9.87 0.12 9.48
CA THR A 431 8.70 0.59 8.74
C THR A 431 8.53 -0.17 7.42
N TYR A 432 7.30 -0.33 6.96
CA TYR A 432 6.98 -0.78 5.60
C TYR A 432 6.63 0.40 4.66
N ASN A 433 6.86 1.62 5.14
CA ASN A 433 6.67 2.88 4.42
C ASN A 433 8.01 3.63 4.30
N CYS A 434 9.08 2.94 3.88
CA CYS A 434 10.40 3.57 3.73
C CYS A 434 10.36 4.64 2.64
N SER A 435 10.86 5.82 2.95
CA SER A 435 10.91 6.99 2.06
C SER A 435 12.30 7.26 1.48
N MET A 436 13.24 6.32 1.67
CA MET A 436 14.64 6.43 1.25
C MET A 436 15.38 7.63 1.86
N LYS A 437 14.95 8.09 3.03
CA LYS A 437 15.66 9.14 3.77
C LYS A 437 17.00 8.63 4.27
N GLY A 438 18.03 9.48 4.27
CA GLY A 438 19.35 9.11 4.78
C GLY A 438 19.31 8.50 6.19
N SER A 439 18.49 9.07 7.09
CA SER A 439 18.29 8.54 8.45
C SER A 439 17.63 7.16 8.48
N GLU A 440 16.69 6.85 7.59
CA GLU A 440 16.07 5.52 7.48
C GLU A 440 17.10 4.49 6.99
N ILE A 441 17.90 4.85 5.99
CA ILE A 441 18.94 3.97 5.41
C ILE A 441 20.06 3.71 6.41
N ALA A 442 20.51 4.74 7.13
CA ALA A 442 21.49 4.61 8.21
C ALA A 442 20.92 3.79 9.38
N HIS A 443 19.65 4.01 9.76
CA HIS A 443 18.97 3.22 10.78
C HIS A 443 18.88 1.76 10.37
N ALA A 444 18.46 1.43 9.14
CA ALA A 444 18.38 0.06 8.64
C ALA A 444 19.72 -0.67 8.79
N ALA A 445 20.83 -0.04 8.38
CA ALA A 445 22.17 -0.63 8.48
C ALA A 445 22.65 -0.80 9.93
N THR A 446 22.41 0.19 10.79
CA THR A 446 22.86 0.16 12.19
C THR A 446 22.00 -0.76 13.06
N ASN A 447 20.70 -0.80 12.79
CA ASN A 447 19.69 -1.54 13.55
C ASN A 447 19.69 -3.04 13.24
N PHE A 448 20.12 -3.46 12.05
CA PHE A 448 20.18 -4.86 11.64
C PHE A 448 20.90 -5.73 12.69
N LYS A 449 20.20 -6.72 13.23
CA LYS A 449 20.67 -7.52 14.38
C LYS A 449 21.60 -8.65 13.98
N ASP A 450 21.44 -9.19 12.77
CA ASP A 450 22.17 -10.37 12.29
C ASP A 450 23.46 -10.00 11.53
N LYS A 451 23.97 -8.79 11.77
CA LYS A 451 25.22 -8.28 11.19
C LYS A 451 26.43 -9.14 11.57
N GLY A 452 27.38 -9.23 10.63
CA GLY A 452 28.59 -10.05 10.77
C GLY A 452 28.44 -11.48 10.27
N VAL A 453 27.20 -11.99 10.18
CA VAL A 453 26.86 -13.27 9.53
C VAL A 453 25.96 -13.09 8.32
N ALA A 454 25.13 -12.05 8.30
CA ALA A 454 24.35 -11.59 7.14
C ALA A 454 24.57 -10.10 6.86
N LYS A 455 24.28 -9.66 5.64
CA LYS A 455 24.40 -8.24 5.23
C LYS A 455 23.28 -7.76 4.32
N HIS A 456 22.29 -8.60 3.99
CA HIS A 456 21.13 -8.19 3.20
C HIS A 456 19.91 -7.94 4.09
N SER A 457 19.17 -6.87 3.82
CA SER A 457 17.83 -6.65 4.34
C SER A 457 16.91 -6.10 3.26
N LEU A 458 15.60 -6.28 3.44
CA LEU A 458 14.60 -5.69 2.57
C LEU A 458 14.16 -4.32 3.11
N ALA A 459 13.74 -3.40 2.23
CA ALA A 459 13.05 -2.17 2.61
C ALA A 459 11.79 -1.98 1.72
N PRO A 460 10.58 -2.18 2.26
CA PRO A 460 9.35 -1.84 1.54
C PRO A 460 9.26 -0.31 1.41
N THR A 461 9.17 0.19 0.19
CA THR A 461 9.45 1.59 -0.15
C THR A 461 8.23 2.26 -0.77
N GLY A 462 7.71 3.29 -0.11
CA GLY A 462 6.54 4.04 -0.57
C GLY A 462 5.69 4.56 0.57
N TRP A 463 4.67 5.33 0.20
CA TRP A 463 3.60 5.70 1.11
C TRP A 463 2.54 4.60 1.15
N GLY A 464 2.25 4.10 2.35
CA GLY A 464 1.26 3.06 2.58
C GLY A 464 0.14 3.50 3.53
N ASP A 465 -0.41 2.53 4.26
CA ASP A 465 -1.62 2.60 5.11
C ASP A 465 -2.89 2.95 4.32
N GLY A 466 -2.89 4.05 3.57
CA GLY A 466 -4.01 4.50 2.73
C GLY A 466 -3.73 4.60 1.23
N GLY A 467 -2.57 4.11 0.79
CA GLY A 467 -2.07 4.18 -0.58
C GLY A 467 -1.13 5.33 -0.86
N GLY A 468 -0.85 5.56 -2.15
CA GLY A 468 0.15 6.53 -2.62
C GLY A 468 1.32 5.84 -3.33
N GLY A 469 1.93 4.87 -2.65
CA GLY A 469 3.04 4.05 -3.16
C GLY A 469 4.36 4.81 -3.28
N THR A 470 5.29 4.25 -4.05
CA THR A 470 6.60 4.84 -4.33
C THR A 470 6.47 6.12 -5.17
N THR A 471 7.31 7.13 -4.94
CA THR A 471 7.35 8.35 -5.77
C THR A 471 8.59 8.41 -6.66
N ARG A 472 8.59 9.29 -7.67
CA ARG A 472 9.75 9.50 -8.54
C ARG A 472 10.98 9.98 -7.75
N GLU A 473 10.76 10.74 -6.69
CA GLU A 473 11.79 11.23 -5.77
C GLU A 473 12.41 10.06 -4.99
N MET A 474 11.61 9.11 -4.50
CA MET A 474 12.14 7.91 -3.82
C MET A 474 12.99 7.06 -4.78
N ILE A 475 12.57 6.90 -6.04
CA ILE A 475 13.35 6.21 -7.07
C ILE A 475 14.67 6.94 -7.34
N ALA A 476 14.63 8.27 -7.44
CA ALA A 476 15.80 9.09 -7.65
C ALA A 476 16.79 9.04 -6.47
N LYS A 477 16.29 9.00 -5.24
CA LYS A 477 17.11 8.77 -4.04
C LYS A 477 17.75 7.38 -4.08
N ALA A 478 16.97 6.32 -4.32
CA ALA A 478 17.47 4.96 -4.44
C ALA A 478 18.57 4.83 -5.51
N ALA A 479 18.43 5.51 -6.64
CA ALA A 479 19.45 5.53 -7.69
C ALA A 479 20.78 6.12 -7.21
N ARG A 480 20.75 7.21 -6.43
CA ARG A 480 21.95 7.85 -5.83
C ARG A 480 22.53 7.02 -4.70
N LEU A 481 21.70 6.24 -4.02
CA LEU A 481 22.08 5.32 -2.95
C LEU A 481 22.55 3.94 -3.47
N ARG A 482 22.55 3.71 -4.80
CA ARG A 482 22.97 2.42 -5.38
C ARG A 482 24.36 2.01 -4.92
N SER A 483 25.29 2.95 -4.93
CA SER A 483 26.63 2.77 -4.38
C SER A 483 27.20 4.14 -4.04
N LEU A 484 27.07 4.54 -2.77
CA LEU A 484 27.53 5.83 -2.27
C LEU A 484 28.37 5.64 -1.01
N GLU A 485 29.61 6.11 -1.03
CA GLU A 485 30.52 6.01 0.12
C GLU A 485 29.94 6.66 1.37
N GLY A 486 29.84 5.87 2.44
CA GLY A 486 29.27 6.27 3.72
C GLY A 486 27.83 5.80 3.95
N SER A 487 27.14 5.32 2.90
CA SER A 487 25.78 4.79 2.98
C SER A 487 25.73 3.27 2.83
N ALA A 488 24.61 2.65 3.21
CA ALA A 488 24.24 1.33 2.73
C ALA A 488 23.95 1.38 1.21
N THR A 489 24.15 0.25 0.51
CA THR A 489 23.81 0.15 -0.92
C THR A 489 22.33 -0.17 -1.08
N VAL A 490 21.66 0.48 -2.02
CA VAL A 490 20.24 0.24 -2.31
C VAL A 490 20.06 -0.29 -3.74
N SER A 491 19.34 -1.39 -3.90
CA SER A 491 18.97 -1.92 -5.23
C SER A 491 17.51 -2.34 -5.23
N TRP A 492 16.81 -2.06 -6.33
CA TRP A 492 15.46 -2.58 -6.56
C TRP A 492 15.54 -4.07 -6.86
N GLU A 493 14.81 -4.89 -6.10
CA GLU A 493 14.79 -6.34 -6.27
C GLU A 493 13.38 -6.88 -6.02
N THR A 494 13.06 -8.05 -6.57
CA THR A 494 11.81 -8.73 -6.21
C THR A 494 11.89 -9.30 -4.78
N PRO A 495 10.77 -9.49 -4.07
CA PRO A 495 10.75 -10.22 -2.80
C PRO A 495 11.46 -11.58 -2.89
N ALA A 496 11.24 -12.32 -3.98
CA ALA A 496 11.84 -13.64 -4.18
C ALA A 496 13.37 -13.58 -4.33
N ASP A 497 13.90 -12.59 -5.04
CA ASP A 497 15.34 -12.39 -5.18
C ASP A 497 16.00 -12.06 -3.83
N PHE A 498 15.35 -11.19 -3.04
CA PHE A 498 15.81 -10.87 -1.70
C PHE A 498 15.87 -12.13 -0.82
N PHE A 499 14.76 -12.86 -0.71
CA PHE A 499 14.69 -14.02 0.18
C PHE A 499 15.66 -15.13 -0.23
N THR A 500 15.81 -15.38 -1.54
CA THR A 500 16.79 -16.33 -2.07
C THR A 500 18.22 -15.98 -1.62
N LYS A 501 18.60 -14.69 -1.70
CA LYS A 501 19.92 -14.22 -1.26
C LYS A 501 20.08 -14.29 0.26
N ALA A 502 19.07 -13.86 1.01
CA ALA A 502 19.10 -13.83 2.46
C ALA A 502 19.19 -15.23 3.07
N GLU A 503 18.41 -16.19 2.55
CA GLU A 503 18.44 -17.59 2.98
C GLU A 503 19.77 -18.27 2.63
N ALA A 504 20.30 -18.02 1.42
CA ALA A 504 21.60 -18.54 1.02
C ALA A 504 22.77 -17.96 1.82
N GLU A 505 22.68 -16.68 2.23
CA GLU A 505 23.68 -16.03 3.07
C GLU A 505 23.65 -16.52 4.52
N TYR A 506 22.48 -16.92 5.04
CA TYR A 506 22.30 -17.26 6.44
C TYR A 506 21.78 -18.70 6.69
N PRO A 507 22.52 -19.75 6.27
CA PRO A 507 22.05 -21.14 6.32
C PRO A 507 21.80 -21.67 7.73
N ASN A 508 22.45 -21.08 8.75
CA ASN A 508 22.29 -21.44 10.17
C ASN A 508 21.57 -20.33 10.95
N ALA A 509 20.52 -19.75 10.36
CA ALA A 509 19.74 -18.69 11.00
C ALA A 509 19.14 -19.17 12.35
N PRO A 510 19.07 -18.27 13.36
CA PRO A 510 18.56 -18.57 14.68
C PRO A 510 17.11 -19.03 14.63
N VAL A 511 16.68 -19.80 15.62
CA VAL A 511 15.33 -20.36 15.67
C VAL A 511 14.52 -19.63 16.73
N TRP A 512 13.36 -19.10 16.35
CA TRP A 512 12.35 -18.61 17.29
C TRP A 512 11.20 -19.60 17.36
N VAL A 513 10.94 -20.18 18.53
CA VAL A 513 9.92 -21.21 18.73
C VAL A 513 8.66 -20.60 19.33
N GLY A 514 7.51 -20.88 18.72
CA GLY A 514 6.20 -20.51 19.27
C GLY A 514 5.63 -19.23 18.66
N GLU A 515 4.96 -18.43 19.47
CA GLU A 515 4.25 -17.22 19.02
C GLU A 515 5.23 -16.09 18.70
N LEU A 516 4.95 -15.30 17.67
CA LEU A 516 5.54 -13.96 17.52
C LEU A 516 4.60 -12.97 18.22
N TYR A 517 4.74 -12.89 19.54
CA TYR A 517 3.89 -12.07 20.40
C TYR A 517 4.18 -10.58 20.19
N LEU A 518 3.16 -9.81 19.79
CA LEU A 518 3.23 -8.36 19.71
C LEU A 518 2.79 -7.73 21.03
N GLU A 519 3.66 -6.97 21.67
CA GLU A 519 3.37 -6.34 22.97
C GLU A 519 2.49 -5.08 22.89
N LEU A 520 2.12 -4.68 21.67
CA LEU A 520 1.29 -3.53 21.36
C LEU A 520 -0.11 -3.98 20.90
N HIS A 521 -1.08 -3.07 20.90
CA HIS A 521 -2.45 -3.28 20.37
C HIS A 521 -3.31 -4.36 21.07
N ARG A 522 -2.96 -4.88 22.26
CA ARG A 522 -3.72 -5.97 22.93
C ARG A 522 -5.24 -5.77 23.07
N ALA A 523 -5.71 -4.53 23.14
CA ALA A 523 -7.14 -4.22 23.26
C ALA A 523 -7.95 -4.68 22.04
N THR A 524 -7.31 -4.87 20.89
CA THR A 524 -7.94 -5.35 19.66
C THR A 524 -8.52 -6.77 19.78
N LEU A 525 -8.09 -7.54 20.77
CA LEU A 525 -8.70 -8.84 21.09
C LEU A 525 -10.12 -8.70 21.69
N THR A 526 -10.50 -7.51 22.16
CA THR A 526 -11.75 -7.27 22.92
C THR A 526 -12.67 -6.21 22.33
N SER A 527 -12.14 -5.21 21.60
CA SER A 527 -12.96 -4.19 20.94
C SER A 527 -13.91 -4.81 19.91
N GLN A 528 -15.00 -4.13 19.54
CA GLN A 528 -15.92 -4.57 18.47
C GLN A 528 -16.38 -6.03 18.62
N ALA A 529 -16.89 -6.38 19.81
CA ALA A 529 -17.28 -7.75 20.15
C ALA A 529 -18.31 -8.36 19.17
N LYS A 530 -19.22 -7.55 18.62
CA LYS A 530 -20.22 -8.01 17.65
C LYS A 530 -19.60 -8.44 16.33
N THR A 531 -18.64 -7.68 15.79
CA THR A 531 -17.84 -8.07 14.62
C THR A 531 -17.17 -9.43 14.83
N LYS A 532 -16.53 -9.61 15.99
CA LYS A 532 -15.86 -10.87 16.36
C LYS A 532 -16.84 -12.06 16.50
N GLN A 533 -18.01 -11.83 17.10
CA GLN A 533 -19.08 -12.84 17.19
C GLN A 533 -19.62 -13.20 15.80
N GLY A 534 -19.81 -12.20 14.93
CA GLY A 534 -20.21 -12.38 13.54
C GLY A 534 -19.23 -13.24 12.76
N ASN A 535 -17.92 -12.96 12.86
CA ASN A 535 -16.88 -13.80 12.26
C ASN A 535 -16.95 -15.25 12.75
N ARG A 536 -16.92 -15.46 14.07
CA ARG A 536 -16.92 -16.83 14.64
C ARG A 536 -18.19 -17.60 14.26
N ARG A 537 -19.34 -16.94 14.25
CA ARG A 537 -20.61 -17.55 13.82
C ARG A 537 -20.56 -17.93 12.34
N SER A 538 -20.02 -17.07 11.49
CA SER A 538 -19.88 -17.31 10.05
C SER A 538 -18.94 -18.48 9.75
N GLU A 539 -17.79 -18.57 10.43
CA GLU A 539 -16.87 -19.72 10.31
C GLU A 539 -17.56 -21.05 10.66
N HIS A 540 -18.34 -21.09 11.74
CA HIS A 540 -19.09 -22.29 12.11
C HIS A 540 -20.17 -22.65 11.10
N LEU A 541 -20.91 -21.65 10.61
CA LEU A 541 -21.95 -21.84 9.59
C LEU A 541 -21.37 -22.29 8.25
N LEU A 542 -20.21 -21.77 7.85
CA LEU A 542 -19.51 -22.19 6.63
C LEU A 542 -19.11 -23.67 6.71
N ARG A 543 -18.50 -24.09 7.83
CA ARG A 543 -18.17 -25.50 8.05
C ARG A 543 -19.41 -26.39 7.97
N GLU A 544 -20.52 -25.96 8.57
CA GLU A 544 -21.76 -26.73 8.56
C GLU A 544 -22.42 -26.76 7.16
N ALA A 545 -22.43 -25.64 6.45
CA ALA A 545 -22.96 -25.53 5.10
C ALA A 545 -22.19 -26.44 4.13
N GLU A 546 -20.86 -26.40 4.15
CA GLU A 546 -20.03 -27.26 3.30
C GLU A 546 -20.22 -28.75 3.64
N LEU A 547 -20.26 -29.09 4.93
CA LEU A 547 -20.47 -30.47 5.39
C LEU A 547 -21.79 -31.03 4.85
N TRP A 548 -22.90 -30.33 5.08
CA TRP A 548 -24.22 -30.83 4.69
C TRP A 548 -24.44 -30.76 3.19
N ALA A 549 -24.00 -29.70 2.52
CA ALA A 549 -24.09 -29.61 1.06
C ALA A 549 -23.29 -30.71 0.37
N ALA A 550 -22.06 -31.00 0.84
CA ALA A 550 -21.25 -32.09 0.28
C ALA A 550 -21.90 -33.46 0.55
N THR A 551 -22.42 -33.67 1.76
CA THR A 551 -23.10 -34.91 2.12
C THR A 551 -24.36 -35.12 1.27
N ALA A 552 -25.18 -34.08 1.10
CA ALA A 552 -26.36 -34.12 0.23
C ALA A 552 -25.97 -34.40 -1.22
N ALA A 553 -24.94 -33.72 -1.73
CA ALA A 553 -24.49 -33.92 -3.11
C ALA A 553 -24.11 -35.37 -3.39
N VAL A 554 -23.34 -35.99 -2.49
CA VAL A 554 -22.90 -37.38 -2.62
C VAL A 554 -24.05 -38.37 -2.42
N ARG A 555 -24.99 -38.10 -1.51
CA ARG A 555 -26.04 -39.07 -1.11
C ARG A 555 -27.29 -39.01 -1.97
N THR A 556 -27.66 -37.84 -2.47
CA THR A 556 -28.97 -37.60 -3.09
C THR A 556 -28.87 -36.97 -4.48
N GLY A 557 -27.67 -36.60 -4.93
CA GLY A 557 -27.48 -35.86 -6.18
C GLY A 557 -27.81 -34.36 -6.07
N PHE A 558 -27.90 -33.83 -4.84
CA PHE A 558 -28.05 -32.40 -4.60
C PHE A 558 -26.93 -31.59 -5.26
N ALA A 559 -27.25 -30.47 -5.91
CA ALA A 559 -26.24 -29.63 -6.53
C ALA A 559 -25.42 -28.89 -5.45
N TYR A 560 -24.12 -29.16 -5.39
CA TYR A 560 -23.25 -28.46 -4.44
C TYR A 560 -23.10 -26.97 -4.82
N PRO A 561 -23.36 -26.02 -3.91
CA PRO A 561 -23.45 -24.60 -4.23
C PRO A 561 -22.06 -23.92 -4.29
N TYR A 562 -21.20 -24.37 -5.22
CA TYR A 562 -19.81 -23.92 -5.35
C TYR A 562 -19.67 -22.40 -5.42
N GLU A 563 -20.37 -21.75 -6.36
CA GLU A 563 -20.25 -20.30 -6.59
C GLU A 563 -20.73 -19.48 -5.39
N GLN A 564 -21.81 -19.93 -4.73
CA GLN A 564 -22.34 -19.24 -3.55
C GLN A 564 -21.36 -19.35 -2.38
N LEU A 565 -20.81 -20.54 -2.11
CA LEU A 565 -19.85 -20.74 -1.04
C LEU A 565 -18.52 -20.02 -1.30
N ASP A 566 -18.03 -20.02 -2.54
CA ASP A 566 -16.81 -19.27 -2.91
C ASP A 566 -16.98 -17.77 -2.64
N ARG A 567 -18.11 -17.18 -3.05
CA ARG A 567 -18.43 -15.78 -2.74
C ARG A 567 -18.51 -15.54 -1.23
N ILE A 568 -19.24 -16.38 -0.48
CA ILE A 568 -19.42 -16.19 0.97
C ILE A 568 -18.08 -16.30 1.70
N TRP A 569 -17.22 -17.27 1.33
CA TRP A 569 -15.88 -17.36 1.88
C TRP A 569 -15.08 -16.09 1.62
N LYS A 570 -15.00 -15.61 0.38
CA LYS A 570 -14.32 -14.34 0.05
C LYS A 570 -14.85 -13.17 0.86
N THR A 571 -16.17 -13.09 1.07
CA THR A 571 -16.80 -12.07 1.94
C THR A 571 -16.35 -12.19 3.39
N VAL A 572 -16.36 -13.39 3.97
CA VAL A 572 -15.90 -13.60 5.36
C VAL A 572 -14.41 -13.30 5.49
N LEU A 573 -13.57 -13.80 4.58
CA LEU A 573 -12.12 -13.59 4.58
C LEU A 573 -11.74 -12.11 4.46
N LEU A 574 -12.47 -11.34 3.63
CA LEU A 574 -12.31 -9.89 3.55
C LEU A 574 -12.52 -9.23 4.93
N HIS A 575 -13.56 -9.62 5.65
CA HIS A 575 -13.85 -9.07 6.97
C HIS A 575 -12.94 -9.61 8.08
N GLN A 576 -11.96 -10.47 7.75
CA GLN A 576 -10.86 -10.89 8.62
C GLN A 576 -9.59 -10.03 8.44
N PHE A 577 -9.64 -8.98 7.60
CA PHE A 577 -8.57 -8.00 7.47
C PHE A 577 -8.13 -7.45 8.83
N HIS A 578 -6.83 -7.14 8.98
CA HIS A 578 -6.20 -6.82 10.27
C HIS A 578 -6.68 -5.52 10.93
N ASP A 579 -7.46 -4.66 10.26
CA ASP A 579 -8.15 -3.54 10.93
C ASP A 579 -9.65 -3.75 11.16
N ILE A 580 -10.29 -4.59 10.33
CA ILE A 580 -11.72 -4.86 10.43
C ILE A 580 -12.00 -5.77 11.62
N LEU A 581 -11.45 -7.00 11.61
CA LEU A 581 -11.74 -8.00 12.65
C LEU A 581 -11.16 -7.61 14.02
N PRO A 582 -9.93 -7.08 14.11
CA PRO A 582 -9.37 -6.61 15.38
C PRO A 582 -10.10 -5.38 15.92
N GLY A 583 -10.88 -4.67 15.11
CA GLY A 583 -11.79 -3.65 15.60
C GLY A 583 -11.13 -2.30 15.79
N SER A 584 -10.26 -1.90 14.85
CA SER A 584 -9.47 -0.65 14.86
C SER A 584 -9.90 0.37 13.80
N SER A 585 -10.95 0.08 13.02
CA SER A 585 -11.53 0.98 12.00
C SER A 585 -12.61 1.94 12.52
N ILE A 586 -13.03 2.89 11.68
CA ILE A 586 -14.13 3.84 11.94
C ILE A 586 -15.50 3.17 12.12
N ALA A 587 -16.48 3.92 12.63
CA ALA A 587 -17.84 3.44 12.91
C ALA A 587 -18.53 2.84 11.67
N TRP A 588 -18.37 3.48 10.50
CA TRP A 588 -18.94 2.98 9.24
C TRP A 588 -18.51 1.53 8.97
N VAL A 589 -17.21 1.24 9.07
CA VAL A 589 -16.65 -0.10 8.78
C VAL A 589 -17.28 -1.16 9.67
N HIS A 590 -17.43 -0.91 10.97
CA HIS A 590 -18.01 -1.89 11.90
C HIS A 590 -19.52 -2.08 11.70
N ARG A 591 -20.25 -1.02 11.38
CA ARG A 591 -21.68 -1.12 11.02
C ARG A 591 -21.89 -1.96 9.76
N GLU A 592 -21.03 -1.74 8.76
CA GLU A 592 -21.05 -2.52 7.51
C GLU A 592 -20.67 -3.98 7.77
N ALA A 593 -19.65 -4.24 8.58
CA ALA A 593 -19.25 -5.60 8.96
C ALA A 593 -20.36 -6.36 9.70
N GLU A 594 -21.01 -5.74 10.70
CA GLU A 594 -22.13 -6.34 11.43
C GLU A 594 -23.29 -6.69 10.49
N LYS A 595 -23.66 -5.78 9.58
CA LYS A 595 -24.70 -6.02 8.57
C LYS A 595 -24.32 -7.16 7.62
N THR A 596 -23.08 -7.18 7.16
CA THR A 596 -22.58 -8.21 6.24
C THR A 596 -22.59 -9.59 6.90
N TYR A 597 -22.13 -9.71 8.15
CA TYR A 597 -22.17 -10.97 8.87
C TYR A 597 -23.59 -11.48 9.12
N ALA A 598 -24.55 -10.58 9.37
CA ALA A 598 -25.96 -10.96 9.50
C ALA A 598 -26.52 -11.55 8.19
N ALA A 599 -26.23 -10.91 7.04
CA ALA A 599 -26.62 -11.42 5.73
C ALA A 599 -25.96 -12.77 5.42
N VAL A 600 -24.65 -12.89 5.64
CA VAL A 600 -23.91 -14.15 5.48
C VAL A 600 -24.53 -15.28 6.31
N ALA A 601 -24.93 -15.00 7.55
CA ALA A 601 -25.55 -16.00 8.41
C ALA A 601 -26.90 -16.47 7.88
N GLU A 602 -27.71 -15.57 7.33
CA GLU A 602 -29.00 -15.91 6.68
C GLU A 602 -28.78 -16.79 5.45
N GLU A 603 -27.86 -16.40 4.56
CA GLU A 603 -27.53 -17.16 3.35
C GLU A 603 -27.02 -18.58 3.67
N LEU A 604 -26.10 -18.71 4.62
CA LEU A 604 -25.55 -20.00 5.03
C LEU A 604 -26.61 -20.89 5.69
N THR A 605 -27.50 -20.30 6.50
CA THR A 605 -28.62 -21.05 7.10
C THR A 605 -29.54 -21.59 6.02
N GLY A 606 -29.83 -20.80 4.98
CA GLY A 606 -30.59 -21.26 3.82
C GLY A 606 -29.93 -22.44 3.08
N ILE A 607 -28.61 -22.39 2.89
CA ILE A 607 -27.83 -23.48 2.27
C ILE A 607 -27.91 -24.76 3.13
N ILE A 608 -27.70 -24.62 4.45
CA ILE A 608 -27.78 -25.72 5.41
C ILE A 608 -29.17 -26.36 5.37
N ASP A 609 -30.23 -25.56 5.47
CA ASP A 609 -31.61 -26.04 5.47
C ASP A 609 -31.96 -26.78 4.17
N ALA A 610 -31.53 -26.25 3.02
CA ALA A 610 -31.76 -26.90 1.73
C ALA A 610 -31.07 -28.27 1.65
N ALA A 611 -29.81 -28.36 2.08
CA ALA A 611 -29.06 -29.60 2.10
C ALA A 611 -29.63 -30.62 3.10
N GLN A 612 -30.01 -30.17 4.30
CA GLN A 612 -30.63 -31.02 5.31
C GLN A 612 -32.00 -31.54 4.86
N ARG A 613 -32.83 -30.73 4.20
CA ARG A 613 -34.10 -31.18 3.61
C ARG A 613 -33.89 -32.22 2.52
N ALA A 614 -32.90 -32.02 1.65
CA ALA A 614 -32.55 -33.00 0.64
C ALA A 614 -32.14 -34.34 1.26
N LEU A 615 -31.42 -34.32 2.39
CA LEU A 615 -31.01 -35.51 3.14
C LEU A 615 -32.13 -36.16 3.95
N ALA A 616 -33.05 -35.37 4.51
CA ALA A 616 -34.15 -35.85 5.33
C ALA A 616 -35.24 -36.59 4.53
N GLY A 617 -35.38 -36.28 3.23
CA GLY A 617 -36.39 -36.89 2.37
C GLY A 617 -37.79 -36.27 2.55
N ASP A 618 -38.84 -37.05 2.29
CA ASP A 618 -40.23 -36.57 2.30
C ASP A 618 -40.69 -36.13 3.71
N PRO A 619 -41.06 -34.84 3.90
CA PRO A 619 -41.53 -34.33 5.18
C PRO A 619 -42.90 -34.89 5.63
N ALA A 620 -43.62 -35.60 4.76
CA ALA A 620 -44.94 -36.17 5.08
C ALA A 620 -44.93 -37.17 6.26
N GLY A 621 -43.75 -37.69 6.64
CA GLY A 621 -43.60 -38.59 7.79
C GLY A 621 -43.70 -37.92 9.17
N GLY A 622 -43.70 -36.59 9.26
CA GLY A 622 -43.90 -35.84 10.51
C GLY A 622 -42.83 -36.05 11.60
N ARG A 623 -41.69 -36.65 11.27
CA ARG A 623 -40.59 -36.92 12.21
C ARG A 623 -39.65 -35.71 12.31
N ALA A 624 -39.45 -35.20 13.51
CA ALA A 624 -38.38 -34.25 13.78
C ALA A 624 -37.02 -34.99 13.75
N LEU A 625 -36.05 -34.44 13.01
CA LEU A 625 -34.69 -34.95 12.92
C LEU A 625 -33.71 -33.94 13.52
N VAL A 626 -32.69 -34.44 14.20
CA VAL A 626 -31.59 -33.61 14.72
C VAL A 626 -30.30 -33.96 13.98
N PHE A 627 -29.71 -32.96 13.33
CA PHE A 627 -28.44 -33.09 12.60
C PHE A 627 -27.26 -32.71 13.51
N ASN A 628 -26.20 -33.51 13.50
CA ASN A 628 -25.00 -33.25 14.29
C ASN A 628 -23.79 -32.93 13.39
N ALA A 629 -23.50 -31.64 13.25
CA ALA A 629 -22.34 -31.15 12.50
C ALA A 629 -21.00 -31.21 13.29
N ALA A 630 -21.01 -31.62 14.57
CA ALA A 630 -19.78 -31.78 15.34
C ALA A 630 -18.98 -33.00 14.86
N PRO A 631 -17.63 -32.99 14.98
CA PRO A 631 -16.78 -34.12 14.63
C PRO A 631 -16.80 -35.25 15.67
N HIS A 632 -17.73 -35.21 16.62
CA HIS A 632 -17.92 -36.19 17.69
C HIS A 632 -19.40 -36.37 17.99
N ALA A 633 -19.77 -37.47 18.64
CA ALA A 633 -21.16 -37.73 19.01
C ALA A 633 -21.67 -36.67 20.01
N ARG A 634 -22.88 -36.15 19.78
CA ARG A 634 -23.50 -35.14 20.63
C ARG A 634 -24.98 -35.43 20.79
N GLY A 635 -25.45 -35.47 22.04
CA GLY A 635 -26.87 -35.72 22.34
C GLY A 635 -27.40 -37.04 21.79
N GLY A 636 -26.56 -38.08 21.70
CA GLY A 636 -26.94 -39.39 21.13
C GLY A 636 -26.87 -39.48 19.60
N VAL A 637 -26.58 -38.37 18.90
CA VAL A 637 -26.41 -38.35 17.44
C VAL A 637 -24.92 -38.52 17.10
N PRO A 638 -24.53 -39.52 16.29
CA PRO A 638 -23.13 -39.66 15.84
C PRO A 638 -22.61 -38.44 15.09
N SER A 639 -21.29 -38.32 14.96
CA SER A 639 -20.64 -37.26 14.18
C SER A 639 -21.12 -37.29 12.72
N GLY A 640 -21.55 -36.14 12.18
CA GLY A 640 -21.99 -36.02 10.77
C GLY A 640 -23.25 -36.82 10.44
N ALA A 641 -24.07 -37.16 11.45
CA ALA A 641 -25.29 -37.94 11.28
C ALA A 641 -26.55 -37.14 11.64
N ALA A 642 -27.71 -37.71 11.31
CA ALA A 642 -29.03 -37.26 11.74
C ALA A 642 -29.77 -38.39 12.47
N ALA A 643 -30.56 -38.08 13.49
CA ALA A 643 -31.37 -39.05 14.24
C ALA A 643 -32.79 -38.57 14.52
#